data_AF-A0A9R0XJS5-F1
#
_entry.id   AF-A0A9R0XJS5-F1
#
_cell.length_a   1.000
_cell.length_b   1.000
_cell.length_c   1.000
_cell.angle_alpha   90.00
_cell.angle_beta   90.00
_cell.angle_gamma   90.00
#
_symmetry.space_group_name_H-M   'P 1'
#
loop_
_entity.id
_entity.type
_entity.pdbx_description
1 polymer ?
#
loop_
_entity_poly.entity_id
_entity_poly.type
_entity_poly.pdbx_seq_one_letter_code
_entity_poly.pdbx_strand_id
1 'polypeptide(L)'
;MCMSIFSALVKADKPDGPALPTGFSKLTCSEAEYAVSGNLCRCTGYRPILDTCKSFAADVDLEDLGFNSFWKKGTDRADVGKLPEYSSGAVCTFPEFLKSEIKGQMNDIPAAIAGQDGWYHPKSIEELHSLFDSNWFDENSVKIVASNTGAGVYKDQDLYDKYIDIQGIPELSVIDRSSKGVEIGAAVSISKAIEVFSDGTPVFTKIAGHLSKVASPFVRNTATVGGNVIMAQRLQFPSDIATVLLAAGSTVTVQTASKMLRLTMEEFLEQPPCDAKTILLSIFVPDWGSDNVIFETSRASPRPFGNAVSFVNSAFLARTSGQLIIEDICLAFGAYGVDHATRARKVEEFLKGKSMSAPVILEAVQLLKDVISPSEGTTHPEYRVSLAVSFLFSFLSSLGNNQNEPESAKAIASNGSCANGYEKYGLVASDDLPVRSRQELVFSDEYKPVGKPITKAGAELQASGEAVYVGDIPAPKDCLYGAFICSTHPHAHIKSVNFRSSLASQKVITVISAKDIPVGGKNVGSGFRMLGEEALFGDPVSEFAGQNIGIVIAETQKYAYMAAKQAVIEYSTESLEPPILTIEDAIQHNSYFQTPPFLAPRPVGDFEQGMSEADHKILSGEVKLESQYYFYMETQTALAIPDEDNCITVYSSTQLPEIIQNVVADCLGIPYHNVRVITRRVGGGL
;
A
#
# COMPACT_ATOMS: atom_id res chain seq x y z
N MET A 1 2.46 1.06 15.00
CA MET A 1 2.20 2.17 15.94
C MET A 1 3.27 2.18 17.02
N CYS A 2 3.20 1.35 18.07
CA CYS A 2 4.20 1.33 19.17
C CYS A 2 5.65 1.18 18.66
N MET A 3 5.92 0.21 17.79
CA MET A 3 7.27 0.02 17.21
C MET A 3 7.73 1.19 16.34
N SER A 4 6.79 1.87 15.68
CA SER A 4 7.10 3.00 14.80
C SER A 4 7.56 4.21 15.61
N ILE A 5 6.82 4.57 16.67
CA ILE A 5 7.21 5.66 17.56
C ILE A 5 8.47 5.31 18.36
N PHE A 6 8.60 4.06 18.82
CA PHE A 6 9.82 3.58 19.47
C PHE A 6 11.06 3.76 18.59
N SER A 7 10.97 3.36 17.32
CA SER A 7 12.08 3.53 16.36
C SER A 7 12.45 4.99 16.13
N ALA A 8 11.45 5.89 16.10
CA ALA A 8 11.67 7.32 15.96
C ALA A 8 12.36 7.93 17.19
N LEU A 9 11.92 7.55 18.41
CA LEU A 9 12.54 7.98 19.66
C LEU A 9 14.01 7.53 19.75
N VAL A 10 14.29 6.26 19.44
CA VAL A 10 15.67 5.73 19.41
C VAL A 10 16.55 6.47 18.38
N LYS A 11 15.99 6.85 17.22
CA LYS A 11 16.71 7.61 16.19
C LYS A 11 17.02 9.05 16.64
N ALA A 12 16.12 9.66 17.42
CA ALA A 12 16.26 11.02 17.92
C ALA A 12 17.32 11.13 19.03
N ASP A 13 17.58 10.07 19.79
CA ASP A 13 18.52 10.03 20.93
C ASP A 13 20.02 10.11 20.57
N LYS A 14 20.38 10.51 19.34
CA LYS A 14 21.78 10.67 18.94
C LYS A 14 22.49 11.74 19.78
N PRO A 15 23.80 11.59 20.06
CA PRO A 15 24.53 12.37 21.07
C PRO A 15 24.60 13.87 20.77
N ASP A 16 24.49 14.27 19.50
CA ASP A 16 24.58 15.68 19.11
C ASP A 16 23.23 16.38 19.36
N GLY A 17 23.21 17.40 20.24
CA GLY A 17 22.05 18.27 20.45
C GLY A 17 21.95 18.85 21.86
N PRO A 18 21.17 19.92 22.06
CA PRO A 18 21.01 20.59 23.35
C PRO A 18 20.37 19.65 24.40
N ALA A 19 20.68 19.89 25.68
CA ALA A 19 20.06 19.18 26.79
C ALA A 19 18.57 19.54 26.88
N LEU A 20 17.72 18.51 26.96
CA LEU A 20 16.26 18.66 27.01
C LEU A 20 15.71 18.62 28.44
N PRO A 21 14.50 19.17 28.67
CA PRO A 21 13.77 18.96 29.91
C PRO A 21 13.51 17.47 30.17
N THR A 22 13.57 17.05 31.43
CA THR A 22 13.28 15.68 31.85
C THR A 22 11.90 15.22 31.36
N GLY A 23 11.83 14.02 30.77
CA GLY A 23 10.59 13.41 30.26
C GLY A 23 10.33 13.57 28.76
N PHE A 24 11.11 14.38 28.03
CA PHE A 24 10.95 14.61 26.59
C PHE A 24 12.10 14.01 25.76
N SER A 25 11.84 13.72 24.49
CA SER A 25 12.82 13.28 23.47
C SER A 25 13.19 14.45 22.54
N LYS A 26 14.31 14.31 21.79
CA LYS A 26 14.73 15.26 20.72
C LYS A 26 13.83 15.22 19.49
N LEU A 27 12.85 14.31 19.45
CA LEU A 27 11.87 14.19 18.39
C LEU A 27 11.03 15.47 18.28
N THR A 28 10.71 15.91 17.07
CA THR A 28 9.75 17.00 16.82
C THR A 28 8.33 16.47 16.62
N CYS A 29 7.32 17.32 16.75
CA CYS A 29 5.91 16.96 16.51
C CYS A 29 5.70 16.45 15.07
N SER A 30 6.35 17.07 14.08
CA SER A 30 6.29 16.64 12.68
C SER A 30 6.90 15.25 12.51
N GLU A 31 8.08 15.00 13.10
CA GLU A 31 8.71 13.67 13.06
C GLU A 31 7.88 12.60 13.78
N ALA A 32 7.20 12.95 14.88
CA ALA A 32 6.31 12.05 15.61
C ALA A 32 5.08 11.63 14.78
N GLU A 33 4.46 12.57 14.06
CA GLU A 33 3.38 12.25 13.11
C GLU A 33 3.88 11.42 11.94
N TYR A 34 5.01 11.84 11.36
CA TYR A 34 5.63 11.16 10.24
C TYR A 34 5.98 9.70 10.57
N ALA A 35 6.44 9.44 11.80
CA ALA A 35 6.81 8.10 12.26
C ALA A 35 5.65 7.09 12.17
N VAL A 36 4.40 7.53 12.33
CA VAL A 36 3.22 6.66 12.28
C VAL A 36 2.40 6.77 10.98
N SER A 37 2.80 7.65 10.07
CA SER A 37 2.12 7.87 8.76
C SER A 37 1.99 6.61 7.89
N GLY A 38 2.91 5.65 8.07
CA GLY A 38 2.90 4.36 7.36
C GLY A 38 1.99 3.29 7.95
N ASN A 39 1.35 3.55 9.10
CA ASN A 39 0.54 2.57 9.81
C ASN A 39 -0.95 2.82 9.58
N LEU A 40 -1.73 1.75 9.40
CA LEU A 40 -3.19 1.83 9.29
C LEU A 40 -3.87 1.50 10.61
N CYS A 41 -4.95 2.22 10.92
CA CYS A 41 -5.87 1.93 11.99
C CYS A 41 -7.31 2.19 11.53
N ARG A 42 -8.20 1.21 11.71
CA ARG A 42 -9.60 1.32 11.31
C ARG A 42 -10.52 1.86 12.42
N CYS A 43 -10.07 1.83 13.69
CA CYS A 43 -10.93 2.08 14.85
C CYS A 43 -10.83 3.49 15.43
N THR A 44 -9.62 4.05 15.56
CA THR A 44 -9.39 5.22 16.44
C THR A 44 -9.52 6.57 15.75
N GLY A 45 -9.57 6.60 14.41
CA GLY A 45 -9.45 7.84 13.64
C GLY A 45 -8.10 8.55 13.81
N TYR A 46 -7.06 7.84 14.25
CA TYR A 46 -5.67 8.29 14.49
C TYR A 46 -5.45 9.37 15.55
N ARG A 47 -6.39 10.29 15.77
CA ARG A 47 -6.25 11.42 16.72
C ARG A 47 -5.62 11.05 18.07
N PRO A 48 -6.14 10.06 18.86
CA PRO A 48 -5.52 9.72 20.15
C PRO A 48 -4.10 9.11 20.03
N ILE A 49 -3.78 8.50 18.89
CA ILE A 49 -2.45 7.94 18.62
C ILE A 49 -1.47 9.09 18.36
N LEU A 50 -1.86 10.07 17.53
CA LEU A 50 -1.03 11.23 17.23
C LEU A 50 -0.78 12.08 18.47
N ASP A 51 -1.82 12.33 19.29
CA ASP A 51 -1.67 13.04 20.57
C ASP A 51 -0.60 12.36 21.45
N THR A 52 -0.65 11.02 21.56
CA THR A 52 0.33 10.24 22.34
C THR A 52 1.74 10.29 21.74
N CYS A 53 1.88 10.27 20.42
CA CYS A 53 3.19 10.33 19.79
C CYS A 53 3.85 11.70 20.01
N LYS A 54 3.05 12.78 19.90
CA LYS A 54 3.51 14.15 20.10
C LYS A 54 3.86 14.48 21.54
N SER A 55 3.27 13.80 22.54
CA SER A 55 3.61 14.08 23.94
C SER A 55 5.08 13.82 24.28
N PHE A 56 5.81 13.08 23.44
CA PHE A 56 7.26 12.88 23.58
C PHE A 56 8.11 13.95 22.91
N ALA A 57 7.53 14.81 22.08
CA ALA A 57 8.28 15.74 21.24
C ALA A 57 8.79 16.97 22.00
N ALA A 58 9.96 17.48 21.60
CA ALA A 58 10.61 18.62 22.23
C ALA A 58 9.87 19.95 22.02
N ASP A 59 9.12 20.06 20.92
CA ASP A 59 8.41 21.26 20.46
C ASP A 59 6.88 21.16 20.68
N VAL A 60 6.42 20.21 21.50
CA VAL A 60 4.99 20.00 21.73
C VAL A 60 4.36 21.14 22.52
N ASP A 61 3.26 21.69 21.98
CA ASP A 61 2.32 22.49 22.76
C ASP A 61 1.31 21.54 23.43
N LEU A 62 1.37 21.44 24.77
CA LEU A 62 0.48 20.57 25.54
C LEU A 62 -0.99 21.02 25.45
N GLU A 63 -1.27 22.27 25.11
CA GLU A 63 -2.64 22.77 24.87
C GLU A 63 -3.22 22.26 23.54
N ASP A 64 -2.35 21.90 22.58
CA ASP A 64 -2.74 21.36 21.26
C ASP A 64 -3.04 19.86 21.29
N LEU A 65 -2.70 19.17 22.39
CA LEU A 65 -3.00 17.75 22.56
C LEU A 65 -4.46 17.56 22.99
N GLY A 66 -5.16 16.59 22.37
CA GLY A 66 -6.54 16.24 22.72
C GLY A 66 -6.73 15.65 24.13
N PHE A 67 -5.70 15.64 24.97
CA PHE A 67 -5.70 15.09 26.32
C PHE A 67 -6.30 16.03 27.37
N ASN A 68 -7.60 16.32 27.28
CA ASN A 68 -8.32 16.99 28.38
C ASN A 68 -8.46 16.12 29.65
N SER A 69 -7.89 14.91 29.65
CA SER A 69 -7.70 14.05 30.84
C SER A 69 -6.68 14.62 31.82
N PHE A 70 -5.71 15.42 31.36
CA PHE A 70 -4.55 15.85 32.16
C PHE A 70 -4.46 17.38 32.34
N TRP A 71 -5.24 18.15 31.58
CA TRP A 71 -5.33 19.61 31.69
C TRP A 71 -6.77 20.10 31.47
N LYS A 72 -7.18 21.15 32.19
CA LYS A 72 -8.45 21.88 31.97
C LYS A 72 -8.15 23.34 31.72
N LYS A 73 -8.77 23.93 30.70
CA LYS A 73 -8.66 25.37 30.43
C LYS A 73 -9.09 26.17 31.67
N GLY A 74 -8.16 26.94 32.24
CA GLY A 74 -8.34 27.70 33.48
C GLY A 74 -7.56 27.18 34.70
N THR A 75 -6.83 26.06 34.59
CA THR A 75 -5.80 25.66 35.56
C THR A 75 -4.43 26.21 35.17
N ASP A 76 -3.65 26.70 36.13
CA ASP A 76 -2.46 27.52 35.88
C ASP A 76 -1.37 26.86 35.02
N ARG A 77 -1.24 25.52 34.99
CA ARG A 77 -0.28 24.76 34.14
C ARG A 77 -0.74 23.33 33.83
N ALA A 78 -0.30 22.79 32.69
CA ALA A 78 -0.37 21.35 32.38
C ALA A 78 0.51 20.54 33.35
N ASP A 79 -0.03 19.45 33.89
CA ASP A 79 0.66 18.58 34.85
C ASP A 79 1.54 17.56 34.09
N VAL A 80 2.76 17.97 33.75
CA VAL A 80 3.75 17.15 33.04
C VAL A 80 4.05 15.83 33.77
N GLY A 81 3.90 15.79 35.11
CA GLY A 81 4.11 14.57 35.90
C GLY A 81 3.07 13.46 35.64
N LYS A 82 1.98 13.76 34.93
CA LYS A 82 1.00 12.76 34.48
C LYS A 82 1.29 12.19 33.09
N LEU A 83 2.26 12.74 32.36
CA LEU A 83 2.70 12.20 31.08
C LEU A 83 3.61 10.98 31.31
N PRO A 84 3.64 10.02 30.37
CA PRO A 84 4.63 8.95 30.40
C PRO A 84 6.04 9.56 30.33
N GLU A 85 6.90 9.25 31.30
CA GLU A 85 8.29 9.71 31.28
C GLU A 85 9.10 8.96 30.21
N TYR A 86 9.82 9.70 29.37
CA TYR A 86 10.83 9.13 28.47
C TYR A 86 12.22 9.15 29.12
N SER A 87 12.88 8.00 29.16
CA SER A 87 14.28 7.88 29.60
C SER A 87 15.15 7.26 28.50
N SER A 88 16.14 8.02 28.03
CA SER A 88 17.10 7.56 27.02
C SER A 88 18.01 6.47 27.59
N GLY A 89 18.28 5.42 26.80
CA GLY A 89 19.28 4.40 27.11
C GLY A 89 18.86 3.22 28.00
N ALA A 90 17.63 3.20 28.54
CA ALA A 90 17.18 2.12 29.44
C ALA A 90 16.89 0.77 28.75
N VAL A 91 16.63 0.75 27.43
CA VAL A 91 16.03 -0.43 26.75
C VAL A 91 16.83 -0.97 25.55
N CYS A 92 17.77 -0.20 24.97
CA CYS A 92 18.45 -0.60 23.73
C CYS A 92 19.97 -0.72 23.91
N THR A 93 20.45 -1.93 24.22
CA THR A 93 21.85 -2.29 23.92
C THR A 93 21.87 -3.18 22.69
N PHE A 94 22.56 -2.73 21.64
CA PHE A 94 22.79 -3.59 20.47
C PHE A 94 23.57 -4.83 20.93
N PRO A 95 23.11 -6.06 20.62
CA PRO A 95 23.68 -7.26 21.22
C PRO A 95 25.19 -7.38 20.99
N GLU A 96 25.96 -7.57 22.06
CA GLU A 96 27.44 -7.63 21.98
C GLU A 96 27.95 -8.79 21.10
N PHE A 97 27.22 -9.91 21.07
CA PHE A 97 27.58 -11.04 20.19
C PHE A 97 27.48 -10.64 18.70
N LEU A 98 26.45 -9.89 18.30
CA LEU A 98 26.32 -9.37 16.93
C LEU A 98 27.43 -8.36 16.61
N LYS A 99 27.84 -7.49 17.55
CA LYS A 99 28.98 -6.58 17.33
C LYS A 99 30.26 -7.36 17.05
N SER A 100 30.44 -8.47 17.76
CA SER A 100 31.60 -9.34 17.62
C SER A 100 31.58 -10.08 16.29
N GLU A 101 30.43 -10.61 15.87
CA GLU A 101 30.24 -11.26 14.56
C GLU A 101 30.48 -10.29 13.40
N ILE A 102 29.92 -9.08 13.44
CA ILE A 102 30.13 -8.06 12.40
C ILE A 102 31.63 -7.73 12.28
N LYS A 103 32.32 -7.53 13.41
CA LYS A 103 33.78 -7.29 13.42
C LYS A 103 34.57 -8.49 12.89
N GLY A 104 34.12 -9.72 13.14
CA GLY A 104 34.73 -10.95 12.64
C GLY A 104 34.55 -11.12 11.13
N GLN A 105 33.35 -10.85 10.61
CA GLN A 105 33.04 -10.91 9.18
C GLN A 105 33.77 -9.84 8.34
N MET A 106 34.21 -8.74 8.96
CA MET A 106 35.08 -7.76 8.30
C MET A 106 36.53 -8.27 8.11
N ASN A 107 36.94 -9.32 8.82
CA ASN A 107 38.33 -9.82 8.83
C ASN A 107 38.52 -11.17 8.11
N ASP A 108 37.45 -11.94 7.89
CA ASP A 108 37.48 -13.19 7.12
C ASP A 108 36.62 -13.06 5.85
N ILE A 109 36.98 -13.79 4.80
CA ILE A 109 36.08 -14.05 3.67
C ILE A 109 35.38 -15.39 4.00
N PRO A 110 34.20 -15.41 4.64
CA PRO A 110 33.49 -16.67 4.78
C PRO A 110 33.19 -17.20 3.38
N ALA A 111 33.50 -18.46 3.10
CA ALA A 111 33.01 -19.13 1.90
C ALA A 111 31.49 -18.97 1.80
N ALA A 112 30.95 -18.89 0.57
CA ALA A 112 29.51 -18.85 0.34
C ALA A 112 28.85 -19.97 1.16
N ILE A 113 28.08 -19.59 2.18
CA ILE A 113 27.24 -20.55 2.90
C ILE A 113 26.15 -20.90 1.90
N ALA A 114 26.31 -22.03 1.22
CA ALA A 114 25.17 -22.71 0.62
C ALA A 114 24.21 -22.98 1.78
N GLY A 115 23.17 -22.15 1.92
CA GLY A 115 22.14 -22.40 2.90
C GLY A 115 21.58 -23.78 2.63
N GLN A 116 21.47 -24.63 3.65
CA GLN A 116 20.88 -25.97 3.53
C GLN A 116 19.42 -25.92 3.03
N ASP A 117 18.80 -24.73 2.99
CA ASP A 117 17.38 -24.48 2.73
C ASP A 117 17.06 -23.76 1.40
N GLY A 118 17.97 -23.82 0.40
CA GLY A 118 17.69 -23.29 -0.94
C GLY A 118 17.89 -21.78 -1.12
N TRP A 119 18.51 -21.09 -0.15
CA TRP A 119 18.97 -19.70 -0.28
C TRP A 119 20.48 -19.63 -0.57
N TYR A 120 20.85 -18.77 -1.51
CA TYR A 120 22.23 -18.50 -1.90
C TYR A 120 22.55 -17.00 -1.78
N HIS A 121 23.71 -16.68 -1.22
CA HIS A 121 24.13 -15.31 -0.91
C HIS A 121 25.48 -15.02 -1.59
N PRO A 122 25.49 -14.64 -2.89
CA PRO A 122 26.71 -14.25 -3.58
C PRO A 122 27.35 -13.04 -2.90
N LYS A 123 28.68 -13.04 -2.84
CA LYS A 123 29.47 -11.95 -2.24
C LYS A 123 30.07 -10.99 -3.24
N SER A 124 30.07 -11.36 -4.52
CA SER A 124 30.52 -10.52 -5.62
C SER A 124 29.68 -10.77 -6.88
N ILE A 125 29.85 -9.89 -7.86
CA ILE A 125 29.23 -10.04 -9.17
C ILE A 125 29.75 -11.29 -9.91
N GLU A 126 31.03 -11.64 -9.74
CA GLU A 126 31.62 -12.85 -10.34
C GLU A 126 31.02 -14.13 -9.78
N GLU A 127 30.77 -14.19 -8.46
CA GLU A 127 30.09 -15.34 -7.85
C GLU A 127 28.66 -15.47 -8.38
N LEU A 128 27.93 -14.36 -8.51
CA LEU A 128 26.59 -14.35 -9.09
C LEU A 128 26.61 -14.85 -10.54
N HIS A 129 27.60 -14.45 -11.33
CA HIS A 129 27.79 -14.92 -12.70
C HIS A 129 28.02 -16.42 -12.79
N SER A 130 28.84 -16.97 -11.89
CA SER A 130 29.12 -18.41 -11.87
C SER A 130 27.84 -19.25 -11.71
N LEU A 131 26.80 -18.69 -11.07
CA LEU A 131 25.49 -19.34 -10.98
C LEU A 131 24.71 -19.30 -12.29
N PHE A 132 24.83 -18.23 -13.08
CA PHE A 132 24.14 -18.10 -14.37
C PHE A 132 24.69 -19.07 -15.42
N ASP A 133 25.98 -19.37 -15.33
CA ASP A 133 26.69 -20.33 -16.17
C ASP A 133 26.48 -21.79 -15.72
N SER A 134 25.93 -21.99 -14.53
CA SER A 134 25.53 -23.32 -14.05
C SER A 134 24.15 -23.72 -14.58
N ASN A 135 23.83 -25.01 -14.56
CA ASN A 135 22.50 -25.53 -14.94
C ASN A 135 21.37 -25.15 -13.96
N TRP A 136 21.63 -24.31 -12.95
CA TRP A 136 20.66 -23.96 -11.91
C TRP A 136 19.34 -23.44 -12.46
N PHE A 137 19.40 -22.48 -13.38
CA PHE A 137 18.21 -21.83 -13.93
C PHE A 137 17.46 -22.72 -14.94
N ASP A 138 18.10 -23.78 -15.43
CA ASP A 138 17.50 -24.71 -16.39
C ASP A 138 16.80 -25.87 -15.66
N GLU A 139 17.33 -26.28 -14.51
CA GLU A 139 16.81 -27.38 -13.70
C GLU A 139 15.88 -26.93 -12.56
N ASN A 140 15.90 -25.65 -12.18
CA ASN A 140 15.22 -25.13 -11.00
C ASN A 140 14.48 -23.83 -11.29
N SER A 141 13.38 -23.60 -10.58
CA SER A 141 12.74 -22.29 -10.48
C SER A 141 13.53 -21.39 -9.54
N VAL A 142 14.08 -20.27 -10.04
CA VAL A 142 14.96 -19.38 -9.28
C VAL A 142 14.34 -17.99 -9.11
N LYS A 143 14.40 -17.45 -7.88
CA LYS A 143 14.02 -16.06 -7.59
C LYS A 143 15.20 -15.26 -7.07
N ILE A 144 15.53 -14.18 -7.75
CA ILE A 144 16.47 -13.17 -7.25
C ILE A 144 15.72 -12.25 -6.28
N VAL A 145 16.33 -12.00 -5.13
CA VAL A 145 15.78 -11.23 -4.02
C VAL A 145 16.81 -10.20 -3.59
N ALA A 146 16.35 -8.98 -3.29
CA ALA A 146 17.11 -8.03 -2.48
C ALA A 146 16.35 -7.84 -1.15
N SER A 147 15.32 -7.01 -1.14
CA SER A 147 14.51 -6.74 0.05
C SER A 147 13.17 -7.45 0.11
N ASN A 148 12.78 -8.13 -0.98
CA ASN A 148 11.48 -8.79 -1.18
C ASN A 148 10.23 -7.90 -0.99
N THR A 149 10.35 -6.57 -0.88
CA THR A 149 9.18 -5.67 -0.71
C THR A 149 8.23 -5.70 -1.90
N GLY A 150 8.72 -6.05 -3.09
CA GLY A 150 7.91 -6.26 -4.30
C GLY A 150 6.84 -7.34 -4.14
N ALA A 151 7.09 -8.37 -3.32
CA ALA A 151 6.11 -9.42 -3.01
C ALA A 151 4.90 -8.90 -2.21
N GLY A 152 5.02 -7.70 -1.62
CA GLY A 152 3.90 -6.98 -1.03
C GLY A 152 2.91 -6.45 -2.08
N VAL A 153 3.40 -6.09 -3.27
CA VAL A 153 2.63 -5.54 -4.39
C VAL A 153 2.18 -6.64 -5.34
N TYR A 154 3.12 -7.41 -5.89
CA TYR A 154 2.85 -8.54 -6.75
C TYR A 154 3.18 -9.81 -6.00
N LYS A 155 2.14 -10.52 -5.54
CA LYS A 155 2.30 -11.78 -4.83
C LYS A 155 2.95 -12.81 -5.75
N ASP A 156 3.85 -13.61 -5.18
CA ASP A 156 4.37 -14.79 -5.87
C ASP A 156 3.21 -15.70 -6.31
N GLN A 157 3.31 -16.22 -7.54
CA GLN A 157 2.31 -17.09 -8.12
C GLN A 157 2.54 -18.55 -7.70
N ASP A 158 3.81 -18.99 -7.64
CA ASP A 158 4.22 -20.33 -7.22
C ASP A 158 5.48 -20.28 -6.34
N LEU A 159 5.85 -21.43 -5.76
CA LEU A 159 7.07 -21.62 -4.99
C LEU A 159 8.29 -21.56 -5.92
N TYR A 160 9.45 -21.28 -5.33
CA TYR A 160 10.74 -21.34 -6.01
C TYR A 160 11.62 -22.37 -5.31
N ASP A 161 12.35 -23.15 -6.10
CA ASP A 161 13.32 -24.13 -5.60
C ASP A 161 14.53 -23.46 -4.98
N LYS A 162 14.94 -22.32 -5.56
CA LYS A 162 16.13 -21.57 -5.18
C LYS A 162 15.85 -20.07 -5.08
N TYR A 163 16.49 -19.45 -4.10
CA TYR A 163 16.49 -18.01 -3.91
C TYR A 163 17.93 -17.49 -3.93
N ILE A 164 18.16 -16.37 -4.61
CA ILE A 164 19.46 -15.70 -4.65
C ILE A 164 19.31 -14.31 -4.02
N ASP A 165 19.92 -14.10 -2.87
CA ASP A 165 19.93 -12.81 -2.18
C ASP A 165 21.14 -11.97 -2.60
N ILE A 166 20.89 -10.90 -3.35
CA ILE A 166 21.93 -10.02 -3.88
C ILE A 166 22.27 -8.86 -2.94
N GLN A 167 21.63 -8.74 -1.77
CA GLN A 167 21.88 -7.63 -0.84
C GLN A 167 23.31 -7.65 -0.27
N GLY A 168 23.93 -8.83 -0.21
CA GLY A 168 25.30 -9.01 0.28
C GLY A 168 26.40 -8.57 -0.69
N ILE A 169 26.08 -8.23 -1.94
CA ILE A 169 27.06 -7.83 -2.97
C ILE A 169 27.43 -6.34 -2.79
N PRO A 170 28.66 -6.00 -2.36
CA PRO A 170 29.05 -4.62 -2.07
C PRO A 170 28.91 -3.67 -3.27
N GLU A 171 29.21 -4.15 -4.48
CA GLU A 171 29.16 -3.41 -5.74
C GLU A 171 27.75 -2.86 -6.03
N LEU A 172 26.71 -3.59 -5.60
CA LEU A 172 25.31 -3.17 -5.77
C LEU A 172 24.85 -2.13 -4.75
N SER A 173 25.67 -1.84 -3.72
CA SER A 173 25.35 -0.88 -2.66
C SER A 173 26.19 0.40 -2.73
N VAL A 174 27.03 0.55 -3.76
CA VAL A 174 27.90 1.71 -3.94
C VAL A 174 27.07 2.95 -4.29
N ILE A 175 27.47 4.09 -3.72
CA ILE A 175 26.99 5.43 -4.11
C ILE A 175 28.22 6.23 -4.48
N ASP A 176 28.31 6.66 -5.74
CA ASP A 176 29.41 7.50 -6.23
C ASP A 176 28.87 8.87 -6.67
N ARG A 177 29.50 9.93 -6.19
CA ARG A 177 29.14 11.32 -6.51
C ARG A 177 30.26 11.93 -7.32
N SER A 178 29.94 12.36 -8.53
CA SER A 178 30.87 13.04 -9.43
C SER A 178 30.32 14.40 -9.86
N SER A 179 31.16 15.22 -10.49
CA SER A 179 30.70 16.48 -11.10
C SER A 179 29.72 16.29 -12.26
N LYS A 180 29.55 15.05 -12.77
CA LYS A 180 28.61 14.74 -13.85
C LYS A 180 27.24 14.28 -13.35
N GLY A 181 27.13 13.92 -12.08
CA GLY A 181 25.94 13.27 -11.52
C GLY A 181 26.26 12.22 -10.45
N VAL A 182 25.24 11.46 -10.09
CA VAL A 182 25.27 10.47 -9.01
C VAL A 182 25.01 9.08 -9.59
N GLU A 183 25.91 8.14 -9.31
CA GLU A 183 25.73 6.72 -9.58
C GLU A 183 25.25 6.03 -8.30
N ILE A 184 24.12 5.31 -8.38
CA ILE A 184 23.49 4.60 -7.27
C ILE A 184 23.40 3.12 -7.61
N GLY A 185 24.00 2.26 -6.79
CA GLY A 185 23.90 0.81 -6.92
C GLY A 185 22.46 0.30 -6.74
N ALA A 186 22.11 -0.79 -7.41
CA ALA A 186 20.75 -1.31 -7.47
C ALA A 186 20.18 -1.79 -6.12
N ALA A 187 21.04 -2.17 -5.17
CA ALA A 187 20.67 -2.59 -3.82
C ALA A 187 20.54 -1.43 -2.82
N VAL A 188 20.86 -0.19 -3.22
CA VAL A 188 20.66 0.99 -2.38
C VAL A 188 19.18 1.18 -2.07
N SER A 189 18.85 1.39 -0.80
CA SER A 189 17.47 1.61 -0.35
C SER A 189 16.92 2.96 -0.86
N ILE A 190 15.61 3.03 -1.07
CA ILE A 190 14.95 4.27 -1.51
C ILE A 190 15.19 5.39 -0.48
N SER A 191 15.14 5.09 0.82
CA SER A 191 15.45 6.08 1.87
C SER A 191 16.87 6.63 1.73
N LYS A 192 17.85 5.78 1.42
CA LYS A 192 19.23 6.25 1.23
C LYS A 192 19.38 7.07 -0.05
N ALA A 193 18.70 6.70 -1.12
CA ALA A 193 18.65 7.50 -2.34
C ALA A 193 18.04 8.89 -2.09
N ILE A 194 16.96 8.98 -1.30
CA ILE A 194 16.37 10.27 -0.89
C ILE A 194 17.42 11.14 -0.18
N GLU A 195 18.10 10.61 0.85
CA GLU A 195 19.16 11.34 1.56
C GLU A 195 20.25 11.83 0.59
N VAL A 196 20.64 10.99 -0.38
CA VAL A 196 21.68 11.33 -1.34
C VAL A 196 21.26 12.48 -2.25
N PHE A 197 19.98 12.56 -2.63
CA PHE A 197 19.47 13.60 -3.51
C PHE A 197 19.03 14.88 -2.77
N SER A 198 18.68 14.79 -1.49
CA SER A 198 18.24 15.93 -0.68
C SER A 198 19.28 17.06 -0.56
N ASP A 199 20.58 16.73 -0.60
CA ASP A 199 21.67 17.71 -0.52
C ASP A 199 22.17 18.17 -1.90
N GLY A 200 21.38 17.96 -2.95
CA GLY A 200 21.79 18.12 -4.35
C GLY A 200 21.31 19.40 -5.05
N THR A 201 21.41 19.41 -6.38
CA THR A 201 20.88 20.48 -7.25
C THR A 201 19.34 20.52 -7.23
N PRO A 202 18.68 21.57 -7.75
CA PRO A 202 17.22 21.68 -7.76
C PRO A 202 16.51 20.46 -8.39
N VAL A 203 17.15 19.81 -9.37
CA VAL A 203 16.64 18.55 -9.93
C VAL A 203 16.67 17.45 -8.87
N PHE A 204 17.81 17.23 -8.21
CA PHE A 204 17.94 16.22 -7.17
C PHE A 204 16.99 16.45 -5.99
N THR A 205 16.82 17.69 -5.53
CA THR A 205 15.88 17.97 -4.42
C THR A 205 14.43 17.67 -4.79
N LYS A 206 14.01 17.94 -6.04
CA LYS A 206 12.70 17.55 -6.57
C LYS A 206 12.55 16.04 -6.71
N ILE A 207 13.60 15.32 -7.13
CA ILE A 207 13.63 13.85 -7.12
C ILE A 207 13.41 13.33 -5.69
N ALA A 208 14.17 13.83 -4.71
CA ALA A 208 14.05 13.44 -3.31
C ALA A 208 12.63 13.67 -2.77
N GLY A 209 12.05 14.85 -3.04
CA GLY A 209 10.69 15.21 -2.64
C GLY A 209 9.59 14.36 -3.30
N HIS A 210 9.83 13.82 -4.49
CA HIS A 210 8.90 12.89 -5.13
C HIS A 210 9.04 11.48 -4.55
N LEU A 211 10.27 10.99 -4.39
CA LEU A 211 10.57 9.68 -3.80
C LEU A 211 10.07 9.56 -2.36
N SER A 212 10.03 10.65 -1.58
CA SER A 212 9.50 10.65 -0.21
C SER A 212 8.01 10.29 -0.12
N LYS A 213 7.27 10.43 -1.23
CA LYS A 213 5.84 10.07 -1.36
C LYS A 213 5.63 8.60 -1.74
N VAL A 214 6.70 7.87 -2.10
CA VAL A 214 6.65 6.47 -2.51
C VAL A 214 6.56 5.55 -1.29
N ALA A 215 5.45 4.82 -1.16
CA ALA A 215 5.20 3.90 -0.05
C ALA A 215 5.32 4.57 1.34
N SER A 216 5.48 3.76 2.39
CA SER A 216 5.76 4.23 3.76
C SER A 216 7.27 4.26 4.04
N PRO A 217 7.72 4.99 5.09
CA PRO A 217 9.13 4.98 5.52
C PRO A 217 9.68 3.56 5.75
N PHE A 218 8.87 2.64 6.30
CA PHE A 218 9.28 1.26 6.57
C PHE A 218 9.62 0.50 5.27
N VAL A 219 8.79 0.69 4.25
CA VAL A 219 9.05 0.11 2.93
C VAL A 219 10.30 0.75 2.33
N ARG A 220 10.41 2.08 2.32
CA ARG A 220 11.57 2.78 1.72
C ARG A 220 12.91 2.46 2.37
N ASN A 221 12.92 2.15 3.67
CA ASN A 221 14.14 1.78 4.39
C ASN A 221 14.74 0.46 3.90
N THR A 222 13.92 -0.42 3.29
CA THR A 222 14.36 -1.75 2.83
C THR A 222 14.25 -1.90 1.32
N ALA A 223 13.17 -1.40 0.71
CA ALA A 223 12.97 -1.40 -0.74
C ALA A 223 14.12 -0.71 -1.46
N THR A 224 14.63 -1.34 -2.51
CA THR A 224 15.78 -0.83 -3.26
C THR A 224 15.32 -0.07 -4.50
N VAL A 225 16.11 0.92 -4.93
CA VAL A 225 15.84 1.66 -6.17
C VAL A 225 15.88 0.72 -7.38
N GLY A 226 16.80 -0.25 -7.40
CA GLY A 226 16.93 -1.20 -8.48
C GLY A 226 15.76 -2.19 -8.55
N GLY A 227 15.28 -2.67 -7.41
CA GLY A 227 14.10 -3.54 -7.35
C GLY A 227 12.86 -2.85 -7.92
N ASN A 228 12.70 -1.55 -7.64
CA ASN A 228 11.61 -0.74 -8.20
C ASN A 228 11.70 -0.60 -9.73
N VAL A 229 12.89 -0.30 -10.26
CA VAL A 229 13.13 -0.16 -11.71
C VAL A 229 12.93 -1.50 -12.44
N ILE A 230 13.42 -2.61 -11.89
CA ILE A 230 13.17 -3.96 -12.44
C ILE A 230 11.67 -4.28 -12.44
N MET A 231 10.93 -3.93 -11.37
CA MET A 231 9.49 -4.13 -11.33
C MET A 231 8.76 -3.32 -12.40
N ALA A 232 9.18 -2.06 -12.64
CA ALA A 232 8.59 -1.23 -13.69
C ALA A 232 8.78 -1.86 -15.08
N GLN A 233 9.94 -2.44 -15.34
CA GLN A 233 10.26 -3.05 -16.63
C GLN A 233 9.64 -4.45 -16.82
N ARG A 234 9.57 -5.26 -15.76
CA ARG A 234 9.16 -6.67 -15.84
C ARG A 234 7.68 -6.93 -15.52
N LEU A 235 7.07 -6.14 -14.64
CA LEU A 235 5.76 -6.43 -14.02
C LEU A 235 4.71 -5.35 -14.28
N GLN A 236 4.93 -4.49 -15.27
CA GLN A 236 4.05 -3.35 -15.58
C GLN A 236 3.74 -2.49 -14.34
N PHE A 237 4.75 -2.28 -13.49
CA PHE A 237 4.56 -1.60 -12.21
C PHE A 237 4.41 -0.08 -12.41
N PRO A 238 3.31 0.55 -11.94
CA PRO A 238 3.09 1.99 -12.01
C PRO A 238 4.05 2.75 -11.08
N SER A 239 5.31 2.84 -11.51
CA SER A 239 6.41 3.35 -10.71
C SER A 239 6.53 4.87 -10.77
N ASP A 240 6.56 5.52 -9.61
CA ASP A 240 6.97 6.92 -9.49
C ASP A 240 8.47 7.11 -9.73
N ILE A 241 9.29 6.16 -9.30
CA ILE A 241 10.75 6.25 -9.39
C ILE A 241 11.19 6.17 -10.84
N ALA A 242 10.65 5.21 -11.61
CA ALA A 242 10.99 5.06 -13.02
C ALA A 242 10.58 6.30 -13.83
N THR A 243 9.38 6.87 -13.58
CA THR A 243 8.92 8.09 -14.25
C THR A 243 9.85 9.28 -14.00
N VAL A 244 10.25 9.49 -12.74
CA VAL A 244 11.14 10.59 -12.35
C VAL A 244 12.55 10.40 -12.93
N LEU A 245 13.08 9.17 -12.88
CA LEU A 245 14.40 8.87 -13.44
C LEU A 245 14.43 8.98 -14.97
N LEU A 246 13.33 8.63 -15.64
CA LEU A 246 13.16 8.80 -17.08
C LEU A 246 13.27 10.28 -17.47
N ALA A 247 12.53 11.16 -16.79
CA ALA A 247 12.59 12.60 -17.04
C ALA A 247 13.95 13.23 -16.71
N ALA A 248 14.63 12.71 -15.69
CA ALA A 248 15.96 13.17 -15.29
C ALA A 248 17.06 12.77 -16.28
N GLY A 249 16.76 12.00 -17.34
CA GLY A 249 17.74 11.55 -18.32
C GLY A 249 18.68 10.47 -17.76
N SER A 250 18.19 9.66 -16.82
CA SER A 250 19.02 8.65 -16.14
C SER A 250 19.43 7.53 -17.10
N THR A 251 20.57 6.90 -16.82
CA THR A 251 21.03 5.68 -17.50
C THR A 251 21.13 4.54 -16.51
N VAL A 252 20.89 3.32 -16.97
CA VAL A 252 21.02 2.09 -16.18
C VAL A 252 22.16 1.24 -16.71
N THR A 253 22.91 0.61 -15.80
CA THR A 253 23.90 -0.41 -16.14
C THR A 253 23.33 -1.76 -15.78
N VAL A 254 23.10 -2.60 -16.79
CA VAL A 254 22.56 -3.94 -16.63
C VAL A 254 23.59 -4.98 -17.05
N GLN A 255 23.59 -6.08 -16.33
CA GLN A 255 24.42 -7.24 -16.60
C GLN A 255 23.52 -8.40 -17.00
N THR A 256 23.67 -8.83 -18.25
CA THR A 256 23.02 -10.05 -18.76
C THR A 256 23.98 -11.24 -18.60
N ALA A 257 23.53 -12.45 -18.90
CA ALA A 257 24.39 -13.63 -18.89
C ALA A 257 25.64 -13.49 -19.82
N SER A 258 25.57 -12.69 -20.88
CA SER A 258 26.64 -12.62 -21.91
C SER A 258 27.41 -11.30 -21.95
N LYS A 259 26.82 -10.20 -21.47
CA LYS A 259 27.41 -8.86 -21.58
C LYS A 259 26.84 -7.86 -20.59
N MET A 260 27.66 -6.86 -20.28
CA MET A 260 27.25 -5.64 -19.60
C MET A 260 26.77 -4.62 -20.63
N LEU A 261 25.65 -3.95 -20.37
CA LEU A 261 25.08 -2.91 -21.20
C LEU A 261 24.80 -1.67 -20.36
N ARG A 262 25.08 -0.50 -20.93
CA ARG A 262 24.59 0.78 -20.40
C ARG A 262 23.52 1.31 -21.34
N LEU A 263 22.33 1.52 -20.81
CA LEU A 263 21.14 1.94 -21.56
C LEU A 263 20.59 3.22 -20.95
N THR A 264 19.94 4.05 -21.75
CA THR A 264 19.06 5.09 -21.19
C THR A 264 17.89 4.44 -20.47
N MET A 265 17.29 5.16 -19.51
CA MET A 265 16.08 4.67 -18.82
C MET A 265 14.95 4.36 -19.82
N GLU A 266 14.83 5.15 -20.89
CA GLU A 266 13.83 4.93 -21.94
C GLU A 266 14.08 3.62 -22.70
N GLU A 267 15.30 3.41 -23.21
CA GLU A 267 15.69 2.17 -23.91
C GLU A 267 15.53 0.93 -23.03
N PHE A 268 15.79 1.06 -21.73
CA PHE A 268 15.63 -0.04 -20.78
C PHE A 268 14.16 -0.41 -20.56
N LEU A 269 13.27 0.58 -20.41
CA LEU A 269 11.85 0.35 -20.20
C LEU A 269 11.15 -0.20 -21.45
N GLU A 270 11.58 0.22 -22.65
CA GLU A 270 11.03 -0.25 -23.93
C GLU A 270 11.50 -1.66 -24.34
N GLN A 271 12.53 -2.20 -23.69
CA GLN A 271 12.99 -3.56 -23.97
C GLN A 271 11.98 -4.60 -23.51
N PRO A 272 11.95 -5.79 -24.17
CA PRO A 272 11.17 -6.93 -23.68
C PRO A 272 11.48 -7.24 -22.21
N PRO A 273 10.51 -7.73 -21.41
CA PRO A 273 10.69 -8.00 -19.99
C PRO A 273 11.99 -8.77 -19.70
N CYS A 274 12.76 -8.26 -18.73
CA CYS A 274 14.03 -8.85 -18.34
C CYS A 274 13.84 -10.31 -17.95
N ASP A 275 14.73 -11.17 -18.46
CA ASP A 275 14.78 -12.57 -18.06
C ASP A 275 15.27 -12.72 -16.60
N ALA A 276 15.20 -13.94 -16.09
CA ALA A 276 15.65 -14.24 -14.73
C ALA A 276 17.18 -14.13 -14.54
N LYS A 277 17.97 -14.00 -15.62
CA LYS A 277 19.43 -13.90 -15.61
C LYS A 277 19.93 -12.46 -15.84
N THR A 278 19.03 -11.48 -15.81
CA THR A 278 19.36 -10.07 -15.98
C THR A 278 19.40 -9.37 -14.62
N ILE A 279 20.53 -8.72 -14.33
CA ILE A 279 20.77 -7.99 -13.09
C ILE A 279 20.97 -6.51 -13.40
N LEU A 280 20.20 -5.64 -12.75
CA LEU A 280 20.50 -4.22 -12.71
C LEU A 280 21.65 -4.00 -11.71
N LEU A 281 22.75 -3.41 -12.17
CA LEU A 281 23.93 -3.13 -11.34
C LEU A 281 23.82 -1.76 -10.68
N SER A 282 23.54 -0.73 -11.49
CA SER A 282 23.52 0.66 -11.04
C SER A 282 22.62 1.54 -11.91
N ILE A 283 22.28 2.70 -11.35
CA ILE A 283 21.50 3.76 -11.96
C ILE A 283 22.31 5.05 -11.84
N PHE A 284 22.62 5.67 -12.97
CA PHE A 284 23.26 6.98 -13.01
C PHE A 284 22.24 8.07 -13.28
N VAL A 285 22.18 9.07 -12.40
CA VAL A 285 21.34 10.27 -12.56
C VAL A 285 22.26 11.46 -12.85
N PRO A 286 22.17 12.08 -14.04
CA PRO A 286 23.03 13.21 -14.40
C PRO A 286 22.72 14.44 -13.56
N ASP A 287 23.75 15.24 -13.30
CA ASP A 287 23.58 16.58 -12.75
C ASP A 287 23.33 17.57 -13.88
N TRP A 288 22.19 18.26 -13.79
CA TRP A 288 21.78 19.27 -14.78
C TRP A 288 22.20 20.69 -14.39
N GLY A 289 22.82 20.87 -13.21
CA GLY A 289 23.17 22.18 -12.67
C GLY A 289 21.95 23.00 -12.25
N SER A 290 22.16 24.28 -11.95
CA SER A 290 21.12 25.22 -11.51
C SER A 290 20.62 26.15 -12.61
N ASP A 291 21.42 26.36 -13.65
CA ASP A 291 21.23 27.49 -14.56
C ASP A 291 20.31 27.11 -15.71
N ASN A 292 19.18 27.80 -15.81
CA ASN A 292 18.16 27.64 -16.85
C ASN A 292 17.59 26.22 -17.00
N VAL A 293 17.61 25.42 -15.95
CA VAL A 293 16.96 24.09 -15.90
C VAL A 293 15.79 24.14 -14.94
N ILE A 294 14.64 23.67 -15.42
CA ILE A 294 13.41 23.57 -14.64
C ILE A 294 13.00 22.11 -14.63
N PHE A 295 12.84 21.56 -13.43
CA PHE A 295 12.41 20.19 -13.22
C PHE A 295 11.22 20.16 -12.25
N GLU A 296 10.07 19.73 -12.76
CA GLU A 296 8.85 19.66 -11.98
C GLU A 296 8.28 18.24 -12.00
N THR A 297 7.75 17.82 -10.86
CA THR A 297 7.13 16.49 -10.73
C THR A 297 5.71 16.63 -10.22
N SER A 298 4.81 15.77 -10.67
CA SER A 298 3.40 15.79 -10.30
C SER A 298 2.89 14.37 -10.06
N ARG A 299 1.93 14.24 -9.14
CA ARG A 299 1.38 12.95 -8.72
C ARG A 299 -0.06 13.13 -8.27
N ALA A 300 -0.96 12.34 -8.82
CA ALA A 300 -2.32 12.19 -8.33
C ALA A 300 -2.53 10.76 -7.85
N SER A 301 -3.09 10.59 -6.66
CA SER A 301 -3.36 9.27 -6.07
C SER A 301 -4.56 9.34 -5.12
N PRO A 302 -5.15 8.20 -4.72
CA PRO A 302 -6.21 8.19 -3.71
C PRO A 302 -5.79 8.80 -2.36
N ARG A 303 -4.48 8.88 -2.08
CA ARG A 303 -3.92 9.46 -0.85
C ARG A 303 -2.78 10.42 -1.21
N PRO A 304 -3.02 11.74 -1.26
CA PRO A 304 -2.09 12.70 -1.85
C PRO A 304 -0.71 12.73 -1.17
N PHE A 305 -0.64 12.41 0.13
CA PHE A 305 0.60 12.41 0.92
C PHE A 305 1.43 11.11 0.82
N GLY A 306 1.07 10.18 -0.06
CA GLY A 306 1.84 8.95 -0.31
C GLY A 306 1.18 7.68 0.20
N ASN A 307 1.97 6.59 0.27
CA ASN A 307 1.51 5.25 0.67
C ASN A 307 0.29 4.71 -0.12
N ALA A 308 0.15 5.15 -1.37
CA ALA A 308 -0.84 4.68 -2.34
C ALA A 308 -0.22 4.75 -3.74
N VAL A 309 -0.63 3.85 -4.63
CA VAL A 309 -0.27 3.89 -6.05
C VAL A 309 -0.94 5.08 -6.72
N SER A 310 -0.25 5.76 -7.62
CA SER A 310 -0.77 6.91 -8.35
C SER A 310 -1.78 6.51 -9.43
N PHE A 311 -2.79 7.35 -9.65
CA PHE A 311 -3.60 7.33 -10.86
C PHE A 311 -2.78 7.80 -12.08
N VAL A 312 -1.97 8.84 -11.89
CA VAL A 312 -1.02 9.38 -12.87
C VAL A 312 0.13 9.99 -12.10
N ASN A 313 1.35 9.78 -12.58
CA ASN A 313 2.52 10.54 -12.17
C ASN A 313 3.22 11.13 -13.39
N SER A 314 3.96 12.20 -13.20
CA SER A 314 4.76 12.82 -14.25
C SER A 314 6.00 13.50 -13.69
N ALA A 315 7.00 13.63 -14.55
CA ALA A 315 8.18 14.41 -14.29
C ALA A 315 8.61 15.09 -15.59
N PHE A 316 8.83 16.39 -15.53
CA PHE A 316 9.12 17.22 -16.68
C PHE A 316 10.41 17.98 -16.46
N LEU A 317 11.31 17.90 -17.43
CA LEU A 317 12.56 18.63 -17.47
C LEU A 317 12.53 19.58 -18.66
N ALA A 318 12.84 20.86 -18.46
CA ALA A 318 13.05 21.80 -19.55
C ALA A 318 14.34 22.58 -19.33
N ARG A 319 15.13 22.74 -20.40
CA ARG A 319 16.25 23.67 -20.46
C ARG A 319 15.85 24.86 -21.30
N THR A 320 16.02 26.05 -20.76
CA THR A 320 15.67 27.29 -21.44
C THR A 320 16.90 28.14 -21.76
N SER A 321 16.80 29.03 -22.76
CA SER A 321 17.75 30.14 -22.93
C SER A 321 17.13 31.47 -22.51
N GLY A 322 17.90 32.56 -22.52
CA GLY A 322 17.55 33.83 -21.86
C GLY A 322 16.13 34.38 -22.09
N GLN A 323 15.51 34.16 -23.25
CA GLN A 323 14.11 34.56 -23.51
C GLN A 323 13.05 33.48 -23.14
N LEU A 324 13.40 32.54 -22.26
CA LEU A 324 12.58 31.37 -21.91
C LEU A 324 12.20 30.53 -23.14
N ILE A 325 13.08 30.49 -24.14
CA ILE A 325 12.94 29.62 -25.30
C ILE A 325 13.38 28.22 -24.87
N ILE A 326 12.55 27.22 -25.12
CA ILE A 326 12.83 25.82 -24.78
C ILE A 326 13.91 25.28 -25.74
N GLU A 327 15.10 25.01 -25.24
CA GLU A 327 16.18 24.38 -26.02
C GLU A 327 16.06 22.86 -26.01
N ASP A 328 15.72 22.32 -24.84
CA ASP A 328 15.54 20.89 -24.62
C ASP A 328 14.40 20.65 -23.64
N ILE A 329 13.67 19.56 -23.83
CA ILE A 329 12.52 19.22 -23.00
C ILE A 329 12.29 17.71 -22.97
N CYS A 330 12.02 17.20 -21.77
CA CYS A 330 11.61 15.82 -21.54
C CYS A 330 10.30 15.83 -20.75
N LEU A 331 9.27 15.18 -21.29
CA LEU A 331 7.94 15.10 -20.73
C LEU A 331 7.59 13.64 -20.42
N ALA A 332 7.96 13.15 -19.24
CA ALA A 332 7.68 11.78 -18.83
C ALA A 332 6.33 11.67 -18.09
N PHE A 333 5.55 10.66 -18.45
CA PHE A 333 4.29 10.29 -17.80
C PHE A 333 4.31 8.81 -17.43
N GLY A 334 3.70 8.47 -16.29
CA GLY A 334 3.54 7.08 -15.86
C GLY A 334 2.24 6.84 -15.11
N ALA A 335 2.00 5.57 -14.80
CA ALA A 335 0.84 5.08 -14.06
C ALA A 335 -0.55 5.35 -14.69
N TYR A 336 -0.64 5.96 -15.86
CA TYR A 336 -1.92 6.34 -16.49
C TYR A 336 -2.66 5.19 -17.20
N GLY A 337 -2.29 3.92 -16.92
CA GLY A 337 -2.86 2.73 -17.56
C GLY A 337 -2.02 2.17 -18.70
N VAL A 338 -0.70 2.26 -18.60
CA VAL A 338 0.25 1.73 -19.57
C VAL A 338 1.30 0.88 -18.87
N ASP A 339 2.00 0.06 -19.66
CA ASP A 339 2.98 -0.91 -19.18
C ASP A 339 4.12 -0.28 -18.38
N HIS A 340 4.67 0.85 -18.85
CA HIS A 340 5.74 1.57 -18.16
C HIS A 340 5.64 3.08 -18.40
N ALA A 341 6.49 3.85 -17.72
CA ALA A 341 6.58 5.29 -17.95
C ALA A 341 7.07 5.57 -19.38
N THR A 342 6.48 6.55 -20.05
CA THR A 342 6.80 6.91 -21.44
C THR A 342 6.97 8.42 -21.59
N ARG A 343 7.61 8.84 -22.68
CA ARG A 343 7.79 10.24 -23.04
C ARG A 343 6.77 10.71 -24.06
N ALA A 344 6.26 11.92 -23.88
CA ALA A 344 5.40 12.57 -24.86
C ALA A 344 6.20 13.20 -26.01
N ARG A 345 6.98 12.40 -26.75
CA ARG A 345 7.94 12.88 -27.78
C ARG A 345 7.33 13.83 -28.81
N LYS A 346 6.10 13.55 -29.27
CA LYS A 346 5.40 14.44 -30.23
C LYS A 346 5.19 15.85 -29.66
N VAL A 347 4.91 15.95 -28.37
CA VAL A 347 4.73 17.23 -27.65
C VAL A 347 6.09 17.89 -27.40
N GLU A 348 7.10 17.11 -27.02
CA GLU A 348 8.48 17.60 -26.85
C GLU A 348 9.02 18.24 -28.14
N GLU A 349 8.90 17.55 -29.28
CA GLU A 349 9.29 18.04 -30.60
C GLU A 349 8.55 19.32 -30.99
N PHE A 350 7.26 19.41 -30.67
CA PHE A 350 6.46 20.61 -30.90
C PHE A 350 6.94 21.80 -30.06
N LEU A 351 7.33 21.58 -28.80
CA LEU A 351 7.71 22.64 -27.87
C LEU A 351 9.14 23.16 -28.09
N LYS A 352 10.03 22.34 -28.64
CA LYS A 352 11.42 22.70 -28.88
C LYS A 352 11.54 23.93 -29.80
N GLY A 353 12.34 24.90 -29.36
CA GLY A 353 12.57 26.17 -30.06
C GLY A 353 11.45 27.21 -29.90
N LYS A 354 10.40 26.95 -29.11
CA LYS A 354 9.30 27.90 -28.88
C LYS A 354 9.45 28.65 -27.57
N SER A 355 8.93 29.87 -27.56
CA SER A 355 8.63 30.62 -26.34
C SER A 355 7.21 30.31 -25.85
N MET A 356 7.00 30.35 -24.54
CA MET A 356 5.71 30.02 -23.94
C MET A 356 4.70 31.13 -24.15
N SER A 357 3.58 30.78 -24.79
CA SER A 357 2.41 31.65 -25.00
C SER A 357 1.14 30.82 -24.93
N ALA A 358 0.00 31.46 -24.65
CA ALA A 358 -1.28 30.76 -24.52
C ALA A 358 -1.64 29.86 -25.74
N PRO A 359 -1.41 30.29 -27.01
CA PRO A 359 -1.65 29.41 -28.17
C PRO A 359 -0.73 28.17 -28.19
N VAL A 360 0.54 28.32 -27.80
CA VAL A 360 1.50 27.20 -27.74
C VAL A 360 1.08 26.19 -26.66
N ILE A 361 0.63 26.67 -25.51
CA ILE A 361 0.13 25.80 -24.42
C ILE A 361 -1.12 25.03 -24.86
N LEU A 362 -2.08 25.72 -25.50
CA LEU A 362 -3.31 25.10 -25.98
C LEU A 362 -3.02 23.97 -26.98
N GLU A 363 -2.16 24.23 -27.96
CA GLU A 363 -1.78 23.24 -28.97
C GLU A 363 -1.03 22.06 -28.35
N ALA A 364 -0.10 22.31 -27.43
CA ALA A 364 0.62 21.23 -26.71
C ALA A 364 -0.32 20.33 -25.90
N VAL A 365 -1.33 20.91 -25.25
CA VAL A 365 -2.37 20.17 -24.52
C VAL A 365 -3.26 19.36 -25.46
N GLN A 366 -3.61 19.89 -26.64
CA GLN A 366 -4.38 19.15 -27.64
C GLN A 366 -3.58 17.96 -28.15
N LEU A 367 -2.31 18.17 -28.51
CA LEU A 367 -1.41 17.10 -28.94
C LEU A 367 -1.23 16.02 -27.87
N LEU A 368 -1.18 16.40 -26.59
CA LEU A 368 -1.02 15.44 -25.49
C LEU A 368 -2.20 14.46 -25.40
N LYS A 369 -3.43 14.91 -25.68
CA LYS A 369 -4.63 14.04 -25.62
C LYS A 369 -4.55 12.88 -26.61
N ASP A 370 -3.86 13.07 -27.73
CA ASP A 370 -3.64 12.02 -28.74
C ASP A 370 -2.48 11.09 -28.37
N VAL A 371 -1.63 11.49 -27.42
CA VAL A 371 -0.46 10.70 -26.95
C VAL A 371 -0.81 9.89 -25.70
N ILE A 372 -1.56 10.47 -24.76
CA ILE A 372 -1.93 9.82 -23.51
C ILE A 372 -3.20 9.00 -23.73
N SER A 373 -3.00 7.72 -24.03
CA SER A 373 -4.08 6.74 -24.23
C SER A 373 -3.93 5.59 -23.21
N PRO A 374 -4.77 5.55 -22.17
CA PRO A 374 -4.82 4.41 -21.24
C PRO A 374 -5.24 3.12 -21.96
N SER A 375 -4.62 1.98 -21.62
CA SER A 375 -5.00 0.66 -22.10
C SER A 375 -6.44 0.29 -21.69
N GLU A 376 -7.07 -0.56 -22.49
CA GLU A 376 -8.40 -1.11 -22.20
C GLU A 376 -8.46 -1.73 -20.80
N GLY A 377 -9.57 -1.51 -20.08
CA GLY A 377 -9.75 -1.97 -18.71
C GLY A 377 -9.10 -1.08 -17.62
N THR A 378 -8.39 -0.02 -18.00
CA THR A 378 -7.89 0.96 -17.02
C THR A 378 -9.04 1.64 -16.27
N THR A 379 -8.97 1.70 -14.94
CA THR A 379 -9.95 2.41 -14.12
C THR A 379 -9.85 3.93 -14.28
N HIS A 380 -10.99 4.62 -14.41
CA HIS A 380 -11.08 6.08 -14.58
C HIS A 380 -10.21 6.66 -15.71
N PRO A 381 -10.29 6.15 -16.95
CA PRO A 381 -9.38 6.54 -18.04
C PRO A 381 -9.51 8.04 -18.38
N GLU A 382 -10.72 8.58 -18.44
CA GLU A 382 -10.97 10.00 -18.73
C GLU A 382 -10.34 10.92 -17.66
N TYR A 383 -10.47 10.53 -16.38
CA TYR A 383 -9.85 11.27 -15.27
C TYR A 383 -8.32 11.26 -15.38
N ARG A 384 -7.71 10.12 -15.74
CA ARG A 384 -6.26 10.02 -15.93
C ARG A 384 -5.76 10.89 -17.09
N VAL A 385 -6.47 10.91 -18.22
CA VAL A 385 -6.14 11.81 -19.34
C VAL A 385 -6.24 13.27 -18.93
N SER A 386 -7.32 13.64 -18.22
CA SER A 386 -7.53 15.01 -17.72
C SER A 386 -6.44 15.45 -16.74
N LEU A 387 -5.98 14.55 -15.86
CA LEU A 387 -4.84 14.79 -14.96
C LEU A 387 -3.53 15.02 -15.72
N ALA A 388 -3.22 14.19 -16.71
CA ALA A 388 -2.00 14.36 -17.51
C ALA A 388 -1.97 15.73 -18.22
N VAL A 389 -3.10 16.14 -18.80
CA VAL A 389 -3.31 17.47 -19.37
C VAL A 389 -3.11 18.57 -18.34
N SER A 390 -3.68 18.41 -17.14
CA SER A 390 -3.59 19.40 -16.06
C SER A 390 -2.15 19.58 -15.56
N PHE A 391 -1.38 18.48 -15.49
CA PHE A 391 0.03 18.52 -15.13
C PHE A 391 0.85 19.25 -16.19
N LEU A 392 0.67 18.93 -17.47
CA LEU A 392 1.37 19.63 -18.56
C LEU A 392 1.02 21.11 -18.59
N PHE A 393 -0.27 21.44 -18.48
CA PHE A 393 -0.74 22.82 -18.46
C PHE A 393 -0.07 23.61 -17.32
N SER A 394 -0.08 23.07 -16.10
CA SER A 394 0.51 23.72 -14.92
C SER A 394 2.01 23.98 -15.13
N PHE A 395 2.74 23.00 -15.67
CA PHE A 395 4.16 23.14 -15.98
C PHE A 395 4.43 24.22 -17.03
N LEU A 396 3.75 24.18 -18.19
CA LEU A 396 3.98 25.17 -19.26
C LEU A 396 3.53 26.58 -18.85
N SER A 397 2.47 26.71 -18.05
CA SER A 397 2.06 28.02 -17.50
C SER A 397 3.12 28.60 -16.56
N SER A 398 3.79 27.78 -15.75
CA SER A 398 4.88 28.25 -14.88
C SER A 398 6.07 28.81 -15.69
N LEU A 399 6.35 28.22 -16.87
CA LEU A 399 7.38 28.70 -17.78
C LEU A 399 7.01 30.05 -18.44
N GLY A 400 5.72 30.31 -18.67
CA GLY A 400 5.24 31.56 -19.27
C GLY A 400 5.16 32.75 -18.30
N ASN A 401 4.86 32.50 -17.01
CA ASN A 401 4.66 33.56 -16.02
C ASN A 401 5.97 34.19 -15.49
N ASN A 402 7.12 33.55 -15.69
CA ASN A 402 8.43 34.13 -15.38
C ASN A 402 8.81 35.35 -16.25
N GLN A 403 7.92 35.80 -17.15
CA GLN A 403 8.16 36.96 -18.02
C GLN A 403 7.78 38.32 -17.41
N ASN A 404 7.10 38.42 -16.26
CA ASN A 404 6.55 39.72 -15.79
C ASN A 404 6.47 39.91 -14.25
N GLU A 405 7.58 39.91 -13.51
CA GLU A 405 7.63 40.69 -12.25
C GLU A 405 8.99 41.37 -12.03
N PRO A 406 9.05 42.72 -11.96
CA PRO A 406 10.16 43.41 -11.33
C PRO A 406 10.08 43.30 -9.80
N GLU A 407 11.23 43.18 -9.13
CA GLU A 407 11.38 43.02 -7.67
C GLU A 407 10.73 44.11 -6.79
N SER A 408 10.12 45.16 -7.35
CA SER A 408 9.55 46.30 -6.62
C SER A 408 8.02 46.28 -6.46
N ALA A 409 7.30 45.27 -6.96
CA ALA A 409 5.83 45.25 -6.97
C ALA A 409 5.17 44.30 -5.95
N LYS A 410 5.88 43.81 -4.93
CA LYS A 410 5.28 42.97 -3.85
C LYS A 410 4.35 43.73 -2.89
N ALA A 411 4.12 45.02 -3.10
CA ALA A 411 3.15 45.80 -2.36
C ALA A 411 2.23 46.53 -3.33
N ILE A 412 0.93 46.28 -3.23
CA ILE A 412 -0.20 46.97 -3.89
C ILE A 412 -0.64 46.35 -5.23
N ALA A 413 -1.47 45.31 -5.15
CA ALA A 413 -2.51 45.05 -6.16
C ALA A 413 -3.66 44.22 -5.55
N SER A 414 -4.59 44.91 -4.89
CA SER A 414 -5.94 44.38 -4.64
C SER A 414 -6.84 44.69 -5.84
N ASN A 415 -7.54 43.65 -6.31
CA ASN A 415 -8.70 43.64 -7.23
C ASN A 415 -8.43 43.25 -8.68
N GLY A 416 -8.99 42.09 -9.06
CA GLY A 416 -9.54 41.85 -10.40
C GLY A 416 -8.61 41.19 -11.41
N SER A 417 -8.10 39.98 -11.12
CA SER A 417 -7.48 39.11 -12.13
C SER A 417 -7.64 37.65 -11.68
N CYS A 418 -8.21 36.80 -12.55
CA CYS A 418 -8.45 35.37 -12.30
C CYS A 418 -7.16 34.52 -12.28
N ALA A 419 -5.98 35.12 -12.07
CA ALA A 419 -4.68 34.46 -12.05
C ALA A 419 -4.09 34.26 -10.63
N ASN A 420 -4.65 34.90 -9.59
CA ASN A 420 -4.11 34.80 -8.23
C ASN A 420 -4.59 33.59 -7.41
N GLY A 421 -5.26 32.62 -8.06
CA GLY A 421 -5.64 31.36 -7.42
C GLY A 421 -4.44 30.42 -7.22
N TYR A 422 -3.50 30.38 -8.17
CA TYR A 422 -2.46 29.34 -8.18
C TYR A 422 -1.29 29.61 -7.22
N GLU A 423 -0.90 30.86 -7.00
CA GLU A 423 0.16 31.17 -6.03
C GLU A 423 -0.29 30.98 -4.57
N LYS A 424 -1.59 31.13 -4.30
CA LYS A 424 -2.16 30.93 -2.96
C LYS A 424 -2.41 29.47 -2.61
N TYR A 425 -2.24 28.53 -3.54
CA TYR A 425 -2.31 27.09 -3.28
C TYR A 425 -0.99 26.36 -3.54
N GLY A 426 -0.08 26.90 -4.37
CA GLY A 426 1.28 26.36 -4.57
C GLY A 426 2.25 26.66 -3.42
N LEU A 427 2.06 27.78 -2.73
CA LEU A 427 2.74 28.09 -1.45
C LEU A 427 1.99 27.56 -0.22
N VAL A 428 0.86 26.88 -0.44
CA VAL A 428 0.12 26.12 0.59
C VAL A 428 0.31 24.62 0.35
N ALA A 429 1.52 24.24 -0.05
CA ALA A 429 2.12 23.06 0.58
C ALA A 429 2.43 23.45 2.03
N SER A 430 1.40 23.50 2.87
CA SER A 430 1.57 23.48 4.33
C SER A 430 2.01 22.05 4.69
N ASP A 431 3.19 21.64 4.22
CA ASP A 431 3.69 20.28 4.40
C ASP A 431 4.18 20.02 5.83
N ASP A 432 4.13 21.02 6.72
CA ASP A 432 4.73 20.94 8.06
C ASP A 432 3.84 21.40 9.22
N LEU A 433 2.56 21.75 9.02
CA LEU A 433 1.71 22.09 10.17
C LEU A 433 1.17 20.81 10.83
N PRO A 434 1.56 20.51 12.09
CA PRO A 434 1.10 19.30 12.75
C PRO A 434 -0.42 19.33 12.95
N VAL A 435 -1.07 18.15 12.92
CA VAL A 435 -2.51 18.00 13.18
C VAL A 435 -2.85 18.44 14.60
N ARG A 436 -3.69 19.46 14.75
CA ARG A 436 -4.19 19.93 16.07
C ARG A 436 -5.54 19.32 16.38
N SER A 437 -5.80 19.02 17.65
CA SER A 437 -7.09 18.45 18.06
C SER A 437 -7.57 18.99 19.41
N ARG A 438 -8.89 19.00 19.62
CA ARG A 438 -9.52 19.39 20.90
C ARG A 438 -10.76 18.53 21.15
N GLN A 439 -10.90 18.00 22.37
CA GLN A 439 -12.06 17.20 22.78
C GLN A 439 -12.68 17.72 24.07
N GLU A 440 -13.89 18.27 24.04
CA GLU A 440 -14.58 18.72 25.25
C GLU A 440 -15.46 17.62 25.83
N LEU A 441 -15.30 17.36 27.13
CA LEU A 441 -16.04 16.32 27.86
C LEU A 441 -16.67 16.92 29.11
N VAL A 442 -17.92 16.52 29.39
CA VAL A 442 -18.64 16.85 30.62
C VAL A 442 -18.65 15.62 31.51
N PHE A 443 -18.08 15.74 32.71
CA PHE A 443 -17.99 14.64 33.67
C PHE A 443 -19.03 14.80 34.77
N SER A 444 -19.63 13.68 35.18
CA SER A 444 -20.47 13.60 36.38
C SER A 444 -19.83 12.65 37.40
N ASP A 445 -19.92 13.00 38.68
CA ASP A 445 -19.54 12.14 39.80
C ASP A 445 -20.78 11.48 40.46
N GLU A 446 -21.98 11.67 39.90
CA GLU A 446 -23.24 11.19 40.46
C GLU A 446 -23.29 9.65 40.58
N TYR A 447 -22.76 8.94 39.58
CA TYR A 447 -22.71 7.46 39.56
C TYR A 447 -21.31 6.97 39.20
N LYS A 448 -20.43 6.67 40.17
CA LYS A 448 -19.08 6.19 39.87
C LYS A 448 -19.09 4.69 39.50
N PRO A 449 -18.41 4.25 38.41
CA PRO A 449 -17.54 5.01 37.50
C PRO A 449 -18.22 5.54 36.21
N VAL A 450 -19.54 5.47 36.09
CA VAL A 450 -20.31 5.91 34.91
C VAL A 450 -20.07 7.40 34.62
N GLY A 451 -19.79 7.73 33.36
CA GLY A 451 -19.48 9.10 32.92
C GLY A 451 -18.01 9.53 33.09
N LYS A 452 -17.14 8.67 33.67
CA LYS A 452 -15.69 8.92 33.72
C LYS A 452 -14.99 8.37 32.47
N PRO A 453 -13.89 9.01 32.00
CA PRO A 453 -13.11 8.55 30.87
C PRO A 453 -12.18 7.40 31.30
N ILE A 454 -12.76 6.24 31.56
CA ILE A 454 -12.02 5.05 32.01
C ILE A 454 -11.24 4.46 30.83
N THR A 455 -9.95 4.15 31.06
CA THR A 455 -9.12 3.45 30.08
C THR A 455 -9.74 2.12 29.71
N LYS A 456 -9.73 1.81 28.41
CA LYS A 456 -10.21 0.52 27.89
C LYS A 456 -9.50 -0.63 28.59
N ALA A 457 -10.27 -1.59 29.11
CA ALA A 457 -9.72 -2.81 29.69
C ALA A 457 -8.86 -3.57 28.66
N GLY A 458 -7.64 -3.94 29.06
CA GLY A 458 -6.68 -4.63 28.19
C GLY A 458 -5.97 -3.74 27.17
N ALA A 459 -6.06 -2.41 27.26
CA ALA A 459 -5.31 -1.50 26.39
C ALA A 459 -3.78 -1.71 26.51
N GLU A 460 -3.28 -1.92 27.72
CA GLU A 460 -1.86 -2.19 27.97
C GLU A 460 -1.39 -3.49 27.30
N LEU A 461 -2.19 -4.56 27.40
CA LEU A 461 -1.94 -5.83 26.70
C LEU A 461 -1.90 -5.65 25.18
N GLN A 462 -2.74 -4.77 24.62
CA GLN A 462 -2.71 -4.47 23.18
C GLN A 462 -1.47 -3.66 22.81
N ALA A 463 -1.03 -2.74 23.68
CA ALA A 463 0.15 -1.91 23.45
C ALA A 463 1.46 -2.71 23.57
N SER A 464 1.52 -3.69 24.48
CA SER A 464 2.67 -4.58 24.70
C SER A 464 2.73 -5.75 23.70
N GLY A 465 1.61 -6.11 23.07
CA GLY A 465 1.50 -7.28 22.20
C GLY A 465 1.13 -8.58 22.94
N GLU A 466 0.79 -8.51 24.23
CA GLU A 466 0.36 -9.66 25.05
C GLU A 466 -1.12 -10.03 24.85
N ALA A 467 -1.89 -9.20 24.15
CA ALA A 467 -3.28 -9.49 23.81
C ALA A 467 -3.37 -10.57 22.72
N VAL A 468 -3.78 -11.78 23.10
CA VAL A 468 -3.93 -12.94 22.20
C VAL A 468 -5.15 -12.85 21.26
N TYR A 469 -4.94 -12.74 19.96
CA TYR A 469 -5.97 -12.91 18.93
C TYR A 469 -6.02 -14.37 18.45
N VAL A 470 -6.96 -14.74 17.57
CA VAL A 470 -7.10 -16.16 17.17
C VAL A 470 -5.83 -16.67 16.48
N GLY A 471 -5.23 -15.84 15.62
CA GLY A 471 -3.97 -16.17 14.96
C GLY A 471 -2.76 -16.28 15.90
N ASP A 472 -2.86 -15.78 17.13
CA ASP A 472 -1.78 -15.84 18.13
C ASP A 472 -1.87 -17.10 19.02
N ILE A 473 -2.97 -17.87 18.90
CA ILE A 473 -3.13 -19.12 19.65
C ILE A 473 -2.10 -20.13 19.11
N PRO A 474 -1.24 -20.72 19.96
CA PRO A 474 -0.27 -21.72 19.51
C PRO A 474 -0.96 -22.87 18.79
N ALA A 475 -0.56 -23.11 17.55
CA ALA A 475 -1.10 -24.20 16.74
C ALA A 475 -0.72 -25.56 17.36
N PRO A 476 -1.64 -26.54 17.38
CA PRO A 476 -1.30 -27.93 17.71
C PRO A 476 -0.18 -28.47 16.80
N LYS A 477 0.58 -29.45 17.31
CA LYS A 477 1.77 -29.99 16.61
C LYS A 477 1.48 -30.43 15.16
N ASP A 478 0.34 -31.06 14.94
CA ASP A 478 -0.07 -31.61 13.64
C ASP A 478 -1.19 -30.76 12.99
N CYS A 479 -1.21 -29.46 13.30
CA CYS A 479 -2.18 -28.53 12.72
C CYS A 479 -1.97 -28.40 11.21
N LEU A 480 -3.06 -28.54 10.44
CA LEU A 480 -3.08 -28.30 8.99
C LEU A 480 -3.70 -26.94 8.68
N TYR A 481 -3.44 -26.44 7.47
CA TYR A 481 -3.91 -25.13 7.03
C TYR A 481 -4.77 -25.25 5.78
N GLY A 482 -5.87 -24.51 5.77
CA GLY A 482 -6.83 -24.46 4.68
C GLY A 482 -6.77 -23.15 3.89
N ALA A 483 -6.91 -23.22 2.57
CA ALA A 483 -7.12 -22.06 1.71
C ALA A 483 -8.24 -22.34 0.70
N PHE A 484 -9.19 -21.41 0.59
CA PHE A 484 -10.34 -21.59 -0.30
C PHE A 484 -9.94 -21.55 -1.77
N ILE A 485 -10.54 -22.45 -2.54
CA ILE A 485 -10.66 -22.34 -3.99
C ILE A 485 -11.96 -21.57 -4.23
N CYS A 486 -11.85 -20.37 -4.78
CA CYS A 486 -13.00 -19.49 -5.00
C CYS A 486 -13.37 -19.44 -6.49
N SER A 487 -14.66 -19.27 -6.77
CA SER A 487 -15.15 -19.05 -8.13
C SER A 487 -14.58 -17.77 -8.73
N THR A 488 -14.28 -17.84 -10.02
CA THR A 488 -13.86 -16.70 -10.85
C THR A 488 -14.95 -16.24 -11.79
N HIS A 489 -16.12 -16.90 -11.80
CA HIS A 489 -17.28 -16.51 -12.60
C HIS A 489 -18.44 -16.04 -11.72
N PRO A 490 -19.19 -15.04 -12.19
CA PRO A 490 -20.34 -14.53 -11.45
C PRO A 490 -21.54 -15.48 -11.45
N HIS A 491 -21.68 -16.35 -12.46
CA HIS A 491 -22.74 -17.37 -12.49
C HIS A 491 -22.34 -18.47 -13.47
N ALA A 492 -22.09 -19.70 -12.99
CA ALA A 492 -21.64 -20.80 -13.85
C ALA A 492 -21.80 -22.18 -13.21
N HIS A 493 -22.04 -23.21 -14.03
CA HIS A 493 -21.89 -24.60 -13.61
C HIS A 493 -20.42 -24.95 -13.43
N ILE A 494 -20.11 -25.65 -12.34
CA ILE A 494 -18.78 -26.19 -12.06
C ILE A 494 -18.70 -27.60 -12.63
N LYS A 495 -17.80 -27.84 -13.59
CA LYS A 495 -17.61 -29.14 -14.22
C LYS A 495 -16.53 -29.95 -13.54
N SER A 496 -15.40 -29.32 -13.25
CA SER A 496 -14.28 -29.97 -12.58
C SER A 496 -13.37 -28.93 -11.92
N VAL A 497 -12.56 -29.39 -10.95
CA VAL A 497 -11.49 -28.62 -10.33
C VAL A 497 -10.21 -29.43 -10.48
N ASN A 498 -9.26 -28.87 -11.24
CA ASN A 498 -7.95 -29.45 -11.49
C ASN A 498 -6.86 -28.53 -10.94
N PHE A 499 -5.60 -28.97 -10.98
CA PHE A 499 -4.45 -28.14 -10.58
C PHE A 499 -3.44 -28.06 -11.71
N ARG A 500 -2.83 -26.88 -11.88
CA ARG A 500 -1.65 -26.74 -12.74
C ARG A 500 -0.50 -27.58 -12.18
N SER A 501 0.35 -28.09 -13.08
CA SER A 501 1.62 -28.69 -12.67
C SER A 501 2.52 -27.59 -12.11
N SER A 502 2.77 -27.64 -10.80
CA SER A 502 3.45 -26.57 -10.05
C SER A 502 4.07 -27.14 -8.77
N LEU A 503 5.03 -26.45 -8.17
CA LEU A 503 5.62 -26.90 -6.91
C LEU A 503 4.62 -26.78 -5.76
N ALA A 504 3.79 -25.73 -5.75
CA ALA A 504 2.76 -25.56 -4.73
C ALA A 504 1.68 -26.66 -4.81
N SER A 505 1.25 -27.08 -6.00
CA SER A 505 0.24 -28.15 -6.14
C SER A 505 0.73 -29.51 -5.63
N GLN A 506 2.05 -29.76 -5.63
CA GLN A 506 2.64 -30.95 -5.01
C GLN A 506 2.61 -30.92 -3.47
N LYS A 507 2.35 -29.75 -2.85
CA LYS A 507 2.21 -29.60 -1.40
C LYS A 507 0.78 -29.78 -0.90
N VAL A 508 -0.17 -30.07 -1.79
CA VAL A 508 -1.56 -30.36 -1.43
C VAL A 508 -1.62 -31.73 -0.75
N ILE A 509 -2.17 -31.78 0.47
CA ILE A 509 -2.48 -33.03 1.15
C ILE A 509 -3.81 -33.57 0.62
N THR A 510 -4.83 -32.72 0.60
CA THR A 510 -6.17 -33.06 0.09
C THR A 510 -6.96 -31.80 -0.24
N VAL A 511 -8.09 -31.96 -0.92
CA VAL A 511 -9.07 -30.91 -1.18
C VAL A 511 -10.40 -31.36 -0.61
N ILE A 512 -11.04 -30.50 0.19
CA ILE A 512 -12.37 -30.73 0.74
C ILE A 512 -13.38 -29.89 -0.07
N SER A 513 -14.50 -30.51 -0.44
CA SER A 513 -15.55 -29.95 -1.29
C SER A 513 -16.94 -30.30 -0.73
N ALA A 514 -18.01 -29.91 -1.45
CA ALA A 514 -19.38 -30.30 -1.10
C ALA A 514 -19.57 -31.83 -0.96
N LYS A 515 -18.75 -32.64 -1.67
CA LYS A 515 -18.80 -34.10 -1.64
C LYS A 515 -18.25 -34.72 -0.36
N ASP A 516 -17.46 -33.96 0.39
CA ASP A 516 -16.78 -34.41 1.60
C ASP A 516 -17.58 -34.07 2.87
N ILE A 517 -18.73 -33.41 2.72
CA ILE A 517 -19.67 -33.18 3.81
C ILE A 517 -20.21 -34.55 4.27
N PRO A 518 -20.13 -34.87 5.58
CA PRO A 518 -20.47 -36.20 6.08
C PRO A 518 -21.96 -36.52 5.91
N VAL A 519 -22.28 -37.81 5.94
CA VAL A 519 -23.66 -38.28 5.94
C VAL A 519 -24.40 -37.74 7.16
N GLY A 520 -25.50 -37.03 6.93
CA GLY A 520 -26.26 -36.32 7.98
C GLY A 520 -25.88 -34.85 8.15
N GLY A 521 -24.77 -34.42 7.54
CA GLY A 521 -24.38 -33.02 7.40
C GLY A 521 -25.12 -32.30 6.28
N LYS A 522 -25.02 -30.97 6.26
CA LYS A 522 -25.64 -30.06 5.28
C LYS A 522 -24.61 -29.12 4.68
N ASN A 523 -24.76 -28.80 3.40
CA ASN A 523 -23.95 -27.78 2.73
C ASN A 523 -24.45 -26.37 3.05
N VAL A 524 -24.11 -25.87 4.24
CA VAL A 524 -24.51 -24.54 4.73
C VAL A 524 -23.29 -23.79 5.27
N GLY A 525 -22.95 -22.63 4.70
CA GLY A 525 -21.83 -21.79 5.10
C GLY A 525 -22.24 -20.58 5.94
N SER A 526 -23.47 -20.13 5.77
CA SER A 526 -24.09 -19.06 6.55
C SER A 526 -25.60 -19.30 6.59
N GLY A 527 -26.24 -18.96 7.69
CA GLY A 527 -27.68 -19.12 7.84
C GLY A 527 -28.23 -18.06 8.75
N PHE A 528 -29.11 -17.22 8.21
CA PHE A 528 -29.92 -16.32 9.03
C PHE A 528 -31.38 -16.70 8.81
N ARG A 529 -32.05 -17.17 9.88
CA ARG A 529 -33.41 -17.76 9.81
C ARG A 529 -34.45 -16.93 9.07
N MET A 530 -34.24 -15.61 8.96
CA MET A 530 -35.13 -14.66 8.30
C MET A 530 -34.76 -14.34 6.84
N LEU A 531 -33.52 -14.63 6.41
CA LEU A 531 -32.98 -14.23 5.11
C LEU A 531 -32.60 -15.43 4.22
N GLY A 532 -32.50 -16.63 4.80
CA GLY A 532 -32.14 -17.85 4.11
C GLY A 532 -30.80 -18.43 4.54
N GLU A 533 -30.38 -19.47 3.83
CA GLU A 533 -29.11 -20.16 3.99
C GLU A 533 -28.28 -19.97 2.72
N GLU A 534 -26.97 -19.78 2.90
CA GLU A 534 -25.98 -19.77 1.82
C GLU A 534 -25.15 -21.06 1.90
N ALA A 535 -24.81 -21.64 0.76
CA ALA A 535 -24.02 -22.86 0.70
C ALA A 535 -22.58 -22.65 1.20
N LEU A 536 -22.01 -23.66 1.87
CA LEU A 536 -20.58 -23.64 2.26
C LEU A 536 -19.68 -23.74 1.03
N PHE A 537 -20.06 -24.60 0.09
CA PHE A 537 -19.42 -24.76 -1.21
C PHE A 537 -20.45 -24.65 -2.34
N GLY A 538 -20.17 -23.86 -3.37
CA GLY A 538 -20.96 -23.83 -4.60
C GLY A 538 -20.83 -25.16 -5.35
N ASP A 539 -21.92 -25.92 -5.42
CA ASP A 539 -22.01 -27.20 -6.15
C ASP A 539 -23.48 -27.50 -6.48
N PRO A 540 -23.84 -27.83 -7.73
CA PRO A 540 -23.01 -27.85 -8.94
C PRO A 540 -22.89 -26.48 -9.63
N VAL A 541 -23.45 -25.42 -9.03
CA VAL A 541 -23.48 -24.06 -9.58
C VAL A 541 -22.77 -23.10 -8.64
N SER A 542 -21.95 -22.22 -9.22
CA SER A 542 -21.47 -21.01 -8.56
C SER A 542 -22.40 -19.84 -8.90
N GLU A 543 -22.81 -19.09 -7.89
CA GLU A 543 -23.79 -18.00 -7.94
C GLU A 543 -23.15 -16.59 -7.85
N PHE A 544 -21.86 -16.49 -7.50
CA PHE A 544 -21.11 -15.25 -7.52
C PHE A 544 -19.60 -15.47 -7.59
N ALA A 545 -18.88 -14.50 -8.13
CA ALA A 545 -17.42 -14.49 -8.13
C ALA A 545 -16.91 -14.35 -6.69
N GLY A 546 -16.01 -15.23 -6.28
CA GLY A 546 -15.53 -15.34 -4.91
C GLY A 546 -16.23 -16.40 -4.07
N GLN A 547 -17.31 -17.03 -4.54
CA GLN A 547 -17.96 -18.13 -3.81
C GLN A 547 -16.99 -19.30 -3.61
N ASN A 548 -16.97 -19.87 -2.42
CA ASN A 548 -16.12 -21.02 -2.12
C ASN A 548 -16.59 -22.24 -2.91
N ILE A 549 -15.68 -22.95 -3.59
CA ILE A 549 -15.95 -24.20 -4.33
C ILE A 549 -15.37 -25.39 -3.57
N GLY A 550 -14.25 -25.15 -2.89
CA GLY A 550 -13.57 -26.13 -2.06
C GLY A 550 -12.50 -25.46 -1.20
N ILE A 551 -11.79 -26.25 -0.42
CA ILE A 551 -10.67 -25.80 0.40
C ILE A 551 -9.48 -26.76 0.22
N VAL A 552 -8.33 -26.20 -0.14
CA VAL A 552 -7.06 -26.92 -0.20
C VAL A 552 -6.49 -27.05 1.19
N ILE A 553 -6.07 -28.25 1.58
CA ILE A 553 -5.39 -28.53 2.85
C ILE A 553 -3.90 -28.79 2.60
N ALA A 554 -3.03 -28.12 3.37
CA ALA A 554 -1.58 -28.29 3.33
C ALA A 554 -0.93 -28.16 4.72
N GLU A 555 0.34 -28.53 4.83
CA GLU A 555 1.12 -28.48 6.09
C GLU A 555 1.41 -27.06 6.58
N THR A 556 1.38 -26.07 5.69
CA THR A 556 1.62 -24.67 6.05
C THR A 556 0.62 -23.75 5.37
N GLN A 557 0.32 -22.62 6.03
CA GLN A 557 -0.54 -21.57 5.46
C GLN A 557 -0.06 -21.09 4.09
N LYS A 558 1.27 -20.94 3.92
CA LYS A 558 1.86 -20.53 2.64
C LYS A 558 1.58 -21.56 1.54
N TYR A 559 1.77 -22.85 1.81
CA TYR A 559 1.50 -23.91 0.84
C TYR A 559 0.03 -23.97 0.46
N ALA A 560 -0.88 -23.88 1.44
CA ALA A 560 -2.32 -23.89 1.16
C ALA A 560 -2.70 -22.74 0.22
N TYR A 561 -2.31 -21.49 0.53
CA TYR A 561 -2.63 -20.34 -0.33
C TYR A 561 -2.04 -20.43 -1.72
N MET A 562 -0.77 -20.86 -1.83
CA MET A 562 -0.11 -20.94 -3.12
C MET A 562 -0.72 -22.05 -3.97
N ALA A 563 -1.03 -23.20 -3.36
CA ALA A 563 -1.67 -24.31 -4.05
C ALA A 563 -3.10 -23.98 -4.50
N ALA A 564 -3.89 -23.28 -3.67
CA ALA A 564 -5.24 -22.85 -4.04
C ALA A 564 -5.24 -21.94 -5.29
N LYS A 565 -4.20 -21.09 -5.47
CA LYS A 565 -4.04 -20.29 -6.70
C LYS A 565 -3.72 -21.10 -7.95
N GLN A 566 -3.24 -22.34 -7.80
CA GLN A 566 -2.94 -23.24 -8.90
C GLN A 566 -4.18 -24.03 -9.35
N ALA A 567 -5.29 -23.91 -8.63
CA ALA A 567 -6.56 -24.51 -9.02
C ALA A 567 -7.05 -23.91 -10.35
N VAL A 568 -7.48 -24.79 -11.25
CA VAL A 568 -8.12 -24.47 -12.53
C VAL A 568 -9.50 -25.07 -12.48
N ILE A 569 -10.51 -24.21 -12.49
CA ILE A 569 -11.91 -24.61 -12.44
C ILE A 569 -12.45 -24.57 -13.86
N GLU A 570 -13.04 -25.68 -14.30
CA GLU A 570 -13.72 -25.76 -15.58
C GLU A 570 -15.19 -25.36 -15.38
N TYR A 571 -15.61 -24.33 -16.11
CA TYR A 571 -16.95 -23.77 -16.02
C TYR A 571 -17.76 -24.04 -17.29
N SER A 572 -19.08 -24.04 -17.14
CA SER A 572 -20.01 -23.96 -18.26
C SER A 572 -21.12 -22.97 -17.93
N THR A 573 -21.42 -22.08 -18.86
CA THR A 573 -22.54 -21.15 -18.80
C THR A 573 -23.72 -21.64 -19.64
N GLU A 574 -23.65 -22.85 -20.20
CA GLU A 574 -24.73 -23.42 -20.99
C GLU A 574 -25.98 -23.58 -20.13
N SER A 575 -27.12 -23.16 -20.69
CA SER A 575 -28.43 -23.24 -20.05
C SER A 575 -28.59 -22.42 -18.75
N LEU A 576 -27.66 -21.51 -18.45
CA LEU A 576 -27.79 -20.52 -17.37
C LEU A 576 -28.24 -19.17 -17.91
N GLU A 577 -29.05 -18.48 -17.13
CA GLU A 577 -29.36 -17.07 -17.38
C GLU A 577 -28.10 -16.20 -17.15
N PRO A 578 -27.96 -15.09 -17.90
CA PRO A 578 -26.90 -14.12 -17.64
C PRO A 578 -26.88 -13.66 -16.18
N PRO A 579 -25.69 -13.40 -15.61
CA PRO A 579 -25.59 -12.93 -14.23
C PRO A 579 -26.23 -11.54 -14.08
N ILE A 580 -26.94 -11.33 -12.98
CA ILE A 580 -27.48 -10.03 -12.58
C ILE A 580 -26.40 -9.33 -11.74
N LEU A 581 -25.81 -8.27 -12.26
CA LEU A 581 -24.64 -7.61 -11.64
C LEU A 581 -24.95 -6.24 -11.05
N THR A 582 -25.97 -5.56 -11.57
CA THR A 582 -26.34 -4.20 -11.13
C THR A 582 -27.72 -4.18 -10.47
N ILE A 583 -28.00 -3.11 -9.72
CA ILE A 583 -29.32 -2.88 -9.12
C ILE A 583 -30.36 -2.70 -10.23
N GLU A 584 -29.99 -2.03 -11.32
CA GLU A 584 -30.82 -1.81 -12.48
C GLU A 584 -31.20 -3.13 -13.17
N ASP A 585 -30.24 -4.05 -13.32
CA ASP A 585 -30.51 -5.41 -13.83
C ASP A 585 -31.47 -6.15 -12.90
N ALA A 586 -31.26 -6.09 -11.59
CA ALA A 586 -32.11 -6.76 -10.60
C ALA A 586 -33.56 -6.24 -10.67
N ILE A 587 -33.74 -4.93 -10.85
CA ILE A 587 -35.05 -4.30 -11.03
C ILE A 587 -35.71 -4.79 -12.32
N GLN A 588 -34.98 -4.80 -13.44
CA GLN A 588 -35.49 -5.23 -14.74
C GLN A 588 -35.95 -6.70 -14.72
N HIS A 589 -35.24 -7.56 -13.99
CA HIS A 589 -35.54 -9.00 -13.89
C HIS A 589 -36.45 -9.35 -12.72
N ASN A 590 -36.92 -8.37 -11.92
CA ASN A 590 -37.67 -8.59 -10.69
C ASN A 590 -36.98 -9.54 -9.69
N SER A 591 -35.65 -9.48 -9.63
CA SER A 591 -34.82 -10.32 -8.76
C SER A 591 -34.62 -9.62 -7.41
N TYR A 592 -35.46 -9.97 -6.43
CA TYR A 592 -35.45 -9.36 -5.10
C TYR A 592 -35.43 -10.42 -4.00
N PHE A 593 -34.77 -10.10 -2.89
CA PHE A 593 -34.97 -10.84 -1.64
C PHE A 593 -36.37 -10.58 -1.08
N GLN A 594 -37.04 -11.62 -0.62
CA GLN A 594 -38.34 -11.48 0.04
C GLN A 594 -38.16 -10.70 1.35
N THR A 595 -38.68 -9.48 1.40
CA THR A 595 -38.58 -8.63 2.60
C THR A 595 -39.70 -8.98 3.59
N PRO A 596 -39.39 -9.36 4.83
CA PRO A 596 -40.40 -9.58 5.86
C PRO A 596 -41.28 -8.34 6.09
N PRO A 597 -42.61 -8.48 6.28
CA PRO A 597 -43.51 -7.33 6.40
C PRO A 597 -43.18 -6.32 7.51
N PHE A 598 -42.52 -6.74 8.59
CA PHE A 598 -42.15 -5.85 9.68
C PHE A 598 -40.93 -4.96 9.38
N LEU A 599 -40.16 -5.28 8.33
CA LEU A 599 -39.05 -4.45 7.82
C LEU A 599 -39.51 -3.48 6.73
N ALA A 600 -40.71 -3.66 6.18
CA ALA A 600 -41.24 -2.77 5.15
C ALA A 600 -41.48 -1.36 5.73
N PRO A 601 -41.04 -0.29 5.03
CA PRO A 601 -41.28 1.07 5.47
C PRO A 601 -42.79 1.35 5.53
N ARG A 602 -43.22 2.09 6.56
CA ARG A 602 -44.61 2.54 6.69
C ARG A 602 -44.73 3.95 6.12
N PRO A 603 -45.69 4.22 5.22
CA PRO A 603 -46.00 5.58 4.81
C PRO A 603 -46.33 6.46 6.02
N VAL A 604 -45.76 7.66 6.08
CA VAL A 604 -46.03 8.66 7.12
C VAL A 604 -46.56 9.93 6.45
N GLY A 605 -47.81 10.28 6.75
CA GLY A 605 -48.48 11.44 6.15
C GLY A 605 -49.01 11.20 4.73
N ASP A 606 -49.45 12.29 4.09
CA ASP A 606 -49.93 12.32 2.70
C ASP A 606 -48.87 12.98 1.81
N PHE A 607 -48.22 12.17 0.98
CA PHE A 607 -47.16 12.63 0.07
C PHE A 607 -47.70 13.51 -1.06
N GLU A 608 -48.92 13.27 -1.55
CA GLU A 608 -49.50 14.05 -2.64
C GLU A 608 -49.85 15.45 -2.15
N GLN A 609 -50.47 15.54 -0.97
CA GLN A 609 -50.75 16.82 -0.33
C GLN A 609 -49.44 17.60 -0.09
N GLY A 610 -48.45 16.97 0.54
CA GLY A 610 -47.16 17.62 0.82
C GLY A 610 -46.44 18.12 -0.44
N MET A 611 -46.47 17.34 -1.53
CA MET A 611 -45.90 17.75 -2.82
C MET A 611 -46.73 18.86 -3.50
N SER A 612 -48.05 18.91 -3.27
CA SER A 612 -48.91 19.96 -3.82
C SER A 612 -48.64 21.32 -3.18
N GLU A 613 -48.44 21.34 -1.85
CA GLU A 613 -48.23 22.52 -1.01
C GLU A 613 -46.79 23.05 -1.04
N ALA A 614 -45.81 22.25 -1.51
CA ALA A 614 -44.41 22.65 -1.55
C ALA A 614 -44.14 23.80 -2.55
N ASP A 615 -43.47 24.86 -2.08
CA ASP A 615 -43.04 26.01 -2.91
C ASP A 615 -42.03 25.63 -4.00
N HIS A 616 -41.15 24.66 -3.70
CA HIS A 616 -40.15 24.11 -4.62
C HIS A 616 -40.29 22.59 -4.71
N LYS A 617 -40.34 22.07 -5.93
CA LYS A 617 -40.62 20.65 -6.21
C LYS A 617 -39.43 20.03 -6.91
N ILE A 618 -38.90 18.96 -6.34
CA ILE A 618 -37.91 18.09 -6.98
C ILE A 618 -38.70 16.92 -7.57
N LEU A 619 -38.85 16.89 -8.89
CA LEU A 619 -39.65 15.87 -9.57
C LEU A 619 -38.92 14.53 -9.67
N SER A 620 -37.60 14.57 -9.76
CA SER A 620 -36.73 13.39 -9.74
C SER A 620 -35.32 13.79 -9.31
N GLY A 621 -34.66 12.89 -8.59
CA GLY A 621 -33.27 12.97 -8.21
C GLY A 621 -32.76 11.57 -7.91
N GLU A 622 -31.56 11.26 -8.37
CA GLU A 622 -30.92 9.96 -8.15
C GLU A 622 -29.58 10.18 -7.45
N VAL A 623 -29.30 9.33 -6.46
CA VAL A 623 -28.02 9.29 -5.76
C VAL A 623 -27.58 7.84 -5.71
N LYS A 624 -26.38 7.55 -6.22
CA LYS A 624 -25.73 6.24 -6.09
C LYS A 624 -24.74 6.29 -4.94
N LEU A 625 -24.85 5.32 -4.04
CA LEU A 625 -23.91 5.13 -2.93
C LEU A 625 -23.19 3.82 -3.15
N GLU A 626 -21.87 3.88 -3.28
CA GLU A 626 -21.03 2.72 -3.49
C GLU A 626 -20.90 1.88 -2.20
N SER A 627 -20.53 0.62 -2.38
CA SER A 627 -20.25 -0.28 -1.27
C SER A 627 -19.01 0.15 -0.45
N GLN A 628 -18.92 -0.33 0.78
CA GLN A 628 -17.76 -0.11 1.63
C GLN A 628 -17.21 -1.44 2.14
N TYR A 629 -15.89 -1.63 2.01
CA TYR A 629 -15.21 -2.76 2.62
C TYR A 629 -14.89 -2.49 4.10
N TYR A 630 -15.17 -3.49 4.95
CA TYR A 630 -15.00 -3.42 6.40
C TYR A 630 -13.57 -3.05 6.81
N PHE A 631 -12.58 -3.76 6.24
CA PHE A 631 -11.15 -3.56 6.48
C PHE A 631 -10.76 -3.66 7.97
N TYR A 632 -11.28 -4.68 8.66
CA TYR A 632 -10.80 -5.06 9.99
C TYR A 632 -9.34 -5.52 9.94
N MET A 633 -8.57 -5.23 11.01
CA MET A 633 -7.12 -5.47 11.02
C MET A 633 -6.76 -6.92 11.33
N GLU A 634 -7.60 -7.64 12.08
CA GLU A 634 -7.57 -9.11 12.15
C GLU A 634 -8.49 -9.66 11.06
N THR A 635 -7.94 -10.30 10.04
CA THR A 635 -8.73 -10.95 9.00
C THR A 635 -9.50 -12.15 9.54
N GLN A 636 -10.52 -12.62 8.81
CA GLN A 636 -11.26 -13.84 9.18
C GLN A 636 -10.31 -15.00 9.49
N THR A 637 -10.35 -15.47 10.73
CA THR A 637 -9.42 -16.45 11.27
C THR A 637 -10.16 -17.39 12.20
N ALA A 638 -9.95 -18.70 12.00
CA ALA A 638 -10.49 -19.74 12.85
C ALA A 638 -9.47 -20.86 13.06
N LEU A 639 -9.48 -21.46 14.25
CA LEU A 639 -8.74 -22.67 14.61
C LEU A 639 -9.72 -23.70 15.17
N ALA A 640 -9.89 -24.80 14.46
CA ALA A 640 -10.75 -25.90 14.86
C ALA A 640 -9.90 -27.06 15.41
N ILE A 641 -10.25 -27.54 16.59
CA ILE A 641 -9.55 -28.62 17.30
C ILE A 641 -10.59 -29.71 17.60
N PRO A 642 -10.55 -30.85 16.89
CA PRO A 642 -11.32 -32.03 17.24
C PRO A 642 -10.96 -32.51 18.65
N ASP A 643 -11.96 -32.97 19.38
CA ASP A 643 -11.85 -33.48 20.76
C ASP A 643 -12.42 -34.91 20.84
N GLU A 644 -12.37 -35.53 22.01
CA GLU A 644 -13.00 -36.84 22.23
C GLU A 644 -14.53 -36.80 22.07
N ASP A 645 -15.16 -37.98 21.99
CA ASP A 645 -16.62 -38.14 21.89
C ASP A 645 -17.30 -37.34 20.76
N ASN A 646 -16.63 -37.25 19.61
CA ASN A 646 -17.12 -36.51 18.43
C ASN A 646 -17.45 -35.04 18.74
N CYS A 647 -16.66 -34.43 19.63
CA CYS A 647 -16.75 -33.03 19.97
C CYS A 647 -15.70 -32.20 19.21
N ILE A 648 -15.93 -30.89 19.11
CA ILE A 648 -15.00 -29.96 18.47
C ILE A 648 -15.00 -28.61 19.19
N THR A 649 -13.81 -28.08 19.47
CA THR A 649 -13.64 -26.69 19.90
C THR A 649 -13.18 -25.84 18.73
N VAL A 650 -13.86 -24.72 18.49
CA VAL A 650 -13.52 -23.75 17.45
C VAL A 650 -13.20 -22.40 18.09
N TYR A 651 -11.96 -21.95 17.95
CA TYR A 651 -11.58 -20.56 18.24
C TYR A 651 -11.84 -19.74 16.98
N SER A 652 -12.65 -18.69 17.06
CA SER A 652 -13.01 -17.91 15.88
C SER A 652 -13.09 -16.42 16.19
N SER A 653 -12.61 -15.60 15.25
CA SER A 653 -12.82 -14.15 15.29
C SER A 653 -14.21 -13.85 14.74
N THR A 654 -15.21 -13.72 15.63
CA THR A 654 -16.63 -13.56 15.25
C THR A 654 -17.40 -12.70 16.24
N GLN A 655 -18.46 -12.04 15.75
CA GLN A 655 -19.42 -11.33 16.58
C GLN A 655 -20.58 -12.22 17.04
N LEU A 656 -20.80 -13.37 16.38
CA LEU A 656 -21.96 -14.24 16.61
C LEU A 656 -21.53 -15.71 16.76
N PRO A 657 -20.93 -16.10 17.91
CA PRO A 657 -20.49 -17.48 18.17
C PRO A 657 -21.60 -18.53 18.04
N GLU A 658 -22.85 -18.17 18.39
CA GLU A 658 -24.01 -19.06 18.28
C GLU A 658 -24.30 -19.46 16.83
N ILE A 659 -24.19 -18.52 15.87
CA ILE A 659 -24.40 -18.83 14.46
C ILE A 659 -23.31 -19.78 13.96
N ILE A 660 -22.05 -19.55 14.35
CA ILE A 660 -20.94 -20.45 14.00
C ILE A 660 -21.17 -21.85 14.59
N GLN A 661 -21.61 -21.93 15.85
CA GLN A 661 -21.91 -23.22 16.49
C GLN A 661 -22.95 -24.00 15.68
N ASN A 662 -24.03 -23.32 15.27
CA ASN A 662 -25.09 -23.93 14.49
C ASN A 662 -24.58 -24.42 13.14
N VAL A 663 -23.90 -23.54 12.39
CA VAL A 663 -23.36 -23.86 11.06
C VAL A 663 -22.38 -25.03 11.12
N VAL A 664 -21.46 -25.06 12.08
CA VAL A 664 -20.50 -26.17 12.24
C VAL A 664 -21.21 -27.48 12.57
N ALA A 665 -22.19 -27.46 13.48
CA ALA A 665 -22.97 -28.63 13.83
C ALA A 665 -23.77 -29.17 12.64
N ASP A 666 -24.44 -28.29 11.89
CA ASP A 666 -25.21 -28.63 10.70
C ASP A 666 -24.30 -29.16 9.58
N CYS A 667 -23.10 -28.59 9.37
CA CYS A 667 -22.13 -29.11 8.41
C CYS A 667 -21.63 -30.51 8.75
N LEU A 668 -21.33 -30.75 10.02
CA LEU A 668 -20.78 -32.02 10.49
C LEU A 668 -21.85 -33.09 10.76
N GLY A 669 -23.13 -32.70 10.82
CA GLY A 669 -24.23 -33.61 11.17
C GLY A 669 -24.18 -34.08 12.63
N ILE A 670 -23.67 -33.24 13.53
CA ILE A 670 -23.48 -33.57 14.96
C ILE A 670 -24.38 -32.71 15.85
N PRO A 671 -24.69 -33.13 17.10
CA PRO A 671 -25.48 -32.32 18.01
C PRO A 671 -24.80 -30.99 18.36
N TYR A 672 -25.59 -29.91 18.53
CA TYR A 672 -25.05 -28.58 18.87
C TYR A 672 -24.19 -28.58 20.14
N HIS A 673 -24.51 -29.42 21.13
CA HIS A 673 -23.74 -29.52 22.37
C HIS A 673 -22.33 -30.12 22.19
N ASN A 674 -22.05 -30.77 21.06
CA ASN A 674 -20.72 -31.28 20.70
C ASN A 674 -19.84 -30.18 20.09
N VAL A 675 -20.39 -29.01 19.76
CA VAL A 675 -19.65 -27.90 19.18
C VAL A 675 -19.48 -26.80 20.22
N ARG A 676 -18.23 -26.45 20.52
CA ARG A 676 -17.89 -25.32 21.40
C ARG A 676 -17.18 -24.22 20.62
N VAL A 677 -17.77 -23.03 20.53
CA VAL A 677 -17.15 -21.86 19.89
C VAL A 677 -16.63 -20.89 20.95
N ILE A 678 -15.37 -20.46 20.82
CA ILE A 678 -14.71 -19.54 21.75
C ILE A 678 -14.24 -18.29 21.00
N THR A 679 -14.67 -17.12 21.47
CA THR A 679 -14.18 -15.82 21.01
C THR A 679 -13.79 -14.96 22.21
N ARG A 680 -12.49 -14.75 22.40
CA ARG A 680 -11.98 -13.91 23.50
C ARG A 680 -12.04 -12.42 23.18
N ARG A 681 -11.66 -12.06 21.95
CA ARG A 681 -11.59 -10.70 21.40
C ARG A 681 -11.57 -10.79 19.87
N VAL A 682 -11.87 -9.68 19.20
CA VAL A 682 -11.90 -9.54 17.75
C VAL A 682 -11.11 -8.28 17.35
N GLY A 683 -10.21 -8.38 16.38
CA GLY A 683 -9.39 -7.28 15.84
C GLY A 683 -10.14 -6.41 14.82
N GLY A 684 -11.40 -6.09 15.16
CA GLY A 684 -12.38 -5.44 14.28
C GLY A 684 -13.32 -6.45 13.61
N GLY A 685 -14.62 -6.18 13.63
CA GLY A 685 -15.63 -6.89 12.81
C GLY A 685 -16.43 -5.92 11.91
N LEU A 686 -16.12 -4.62 12.05
CA LEU A 686 -17.04 -3.49 12.23
C LEU A 686 -17.88 -3.62 13.51
#